data_AF-A0A3A8KN67-F1
#
_entry.id   AF-A0A3A8KN67-F1
#
_cell.length_a   1.000
_cell.length_b   1.000
_cell.length_c   1.000
_cell.angle_alpha   90.00
_cell.angle_beta   90.00
_cell.angle_gamma   90.00
#
_symmetry.space_group_name_H-M   'P 1'
#
loop_
_entity.id
_entity.type
_entity.pdbx_description
1 polymer ?
#
loop_
_entity_poly.entity_id
_entity_poly.type
_entity_poly.pdbx_seq_one_letter_code
_entity_poly.pdbx_strand_id
1 'polypeptide(L)'
;MLPACFTLPEDETPAEDLATAGQGLVAHVYSRPPLPTAYYEPPTANAVFVAPGGNDATGSGTEAQPYQTLGRALQVVNAKPADATTWTVVLKAGTYREGELTVSRAHVTVQRYKSDVVSLRGSVAVTGFSGSGPYTQTLTGFDPTPVEADCADTVLLGQAGRDYGSETPFAVTRAGIPLRRVAPGAALSSGQYRYDAATNVLTLADSPTEVEVALKRWALKTNAPGVKFAGLDVQNYATCTVNWSRTVNGLTYYKGAVLLYRDSESDSGAVLENSTVANNAANGVGVAHGRDIRLSGNVLVNNGWTGAQASNAQRLIVDNNVMSYNNVRRWANTVEAGMKVTFIRDGVVFNNLFEHNAANGFWCDQGCGATDPGNRWFVLARNVARYNDDKGLFYEVSHHGVLASNLVHDNGRTGIAVFGSRDVQLWNNTAVDNDASSDSYSANISIVDDKRCFTGDTVPGGKACTTANGCDPQVAGNYDHCEPSSVGPLANTCNAEAVVLMNNILSGSLSARPLLNVEDPNATAYGAPAILQAHDFQAYYRASTGAPATLIRFQRAANTSAASYASLTAFRTANPGREPQSVERGGGTRNPFFVNAATKNFTQDPASTDVWGRGQALPSEVLKAVYWPRTAPAQPSARIGAIEWRDKTVAAPCAVNAPVHHRRNPTSGDHLFTTMLSEAEDAARDWGYTDNLGVAFLASTTAATGLSPVYRLYSPTVLEHFWTIDAAEKQSAQSNYGYTQDEGIGFHAATASGPCWVPVYRLVHAATSRHTFTTSQAERASLVAGGWTDEGIKFHAGAPQ
;
A
#
# COMPACT_ATOMS: atom_id res chain seq x y z
N MET A 1 4.78 -1.45 -50.83
CA MET A 1 4.06 -0.53 -49.93
C MET A 1 2.85 -1.28 -49.41
N LEU A 2 2.97 -1.84 -48.20
CA LEU A 2 1.84 -2.40 -47.47
C LEU A 2 1.11 -1.24 -46.76
N PRO A 3 -0.23 -1.22 -46.71
CA PRO A 3 -0.96 -0.16 -46.04
C PRO A 3 -0.66 -0.20 -44.54
N ALA A 4 -0.32 0.96 -43.98
CA ALA A 4 -0.06 1.12 -42.55
C ALA A 4 -1.34 0.82 -41.76
N CYS A 5 -1.22 0.08 -40.65
CA CYS A 5 -2.29 -0.21 -39.69
C CYS A 5 -2.83 1.03 -38.94
N PHE A 6 -2.71 2.24 -39.50
CA PHE A 6 -2.93 3.48 -38.77
C PHE A 6 -3.84 4.44 -39.52
N THR A 7 -5.04 4.59 -38.97
CA THR A 7 -5.61 5.90 -38.67
C THR A 7 -5.98 5.87 -37.19
N LEU A 8 -5.31 6.69 -36.38
CA LEU A 8 -5.78 6.97 -35.00
C LEU A 8 -7.25 7.42 -35.11
N PRO A 9 -8.18 6.86 -34.32
CA PRO A 9 -9.46 7.52 -34.12
C PRO A 9 -9.18 8.93 -33.56
N GLU A 10 -9.79 9.95 -34.15
CA GLU A 10 -9.59 11.37 -33.83
C GLU A 10 -9.96 11.79 -32.39
N ASP A 11 -10.30 10.86 -31.49
CA ASP A 11 -10.70 11.18 -30.12
C ASP A 11 -9.68 10.77 -29.04
N GLU A 12 -8.58 10.07 -29.37
CA GLU A 12 -7.47 9.95 -28.42
C GLU A 12 -6.56 11.17 -28.53
N THR A 13 -7.00 12.30 -27.97
CA THR A 13 -6.02 13.23 -27.42
C THR A 13 -5.45 12.58 -26.15
N PRO A 14 -4.14 12.32 -26.04
CA PRO A 14 -3.52 11.81 -24.80
C PRO A 14 -3.60 12.80 -23.63
N ALA A 15 -4.34 13.90 -23.80
CA ALA A 15 -4.39 15.07 -22.94
C ALA A 15 -5.62 15.11 -22.03
N GLU A 16 -6.75 14.47 -22.35
CA GLU A 16 -7.97 14.72 -21.59
C GLU A 16 -8.17 13.86 -20.32
N ASP A 17 -7.64 12.64 -20.25
CA ASP A 17 -8.07 11.73 -19.16
C ASP A 17 -7.31 11.83 -17.82
N LEU A 18 -6.28 12.68 -17.75
CA LEU A 18 -5.56 12.96 -16.49
C LEU A 18 -5.20 14.45 -16.29
N ALA A 19 -5.55 15.36 -17.22
CA ALA A 19 -5.12 16.75 -17.16
C ALA A 19 -6.24 17.80 -17.01
N THR A 20 -7.52 17.44 -16.93
CA THR A 20 -8.62 18.44 -16.82
C THR A 20 -9.61 18.20 -15.69
N ALA A 21 -9.25 17.44 -14.65
CA ALA A 21 -9.92 17.61 -13.38
C ALA A 21 -9.29 18.81 -12.64
N GLY A 22 -9.91 19.98 -12.74
CA GLY A 22 -9.75 21.08 -11.77
C GLY A 22 -10.22 20.71 -10.35
N GLN A 23 -10.24 19.42 -10.02
CA GLN A 23 -10.41 18.87 -8.70
C GLN A 23 -9.06 19.04 -8.00
N GLY A 24 -9.00 19.89 -6.97
CA GLY A 24 -7.84 19.93 -6.11
C GLY A 24 -7.53 18.51 -5.67
N LEU A 25 -6.36 17.99 -6.06
CA LEU A 25 -5.89 16.68 -5.63
C LEU A 25 -6.06 16.60 -4.12
N VAL A 26 -6.68 15.52 -3.62
CA VAL A 26 -6.68 15.25 -2.18
C VAL A 26 -5.21 15.26 -1.76
N ALA A 27 -4.86 16.13 -0.82
CA ALA A 27 -3.49 16.22 -0.34
C ALA A 27 -3.14 14.86 0.27
N HIS A 28 -2.28 14.11 -0.41
CA HIS A 28 -1.71 12.87 0.14
C HIS A 28 -0.78 13.29 1.29
N VAL A 29 -1.24 13.09 2.52
CA VAL A 29 -0.44 13.34 3.72
C VAL A 29 0.40 12.10 3.97
N TYR A 30 1.65 12.15 3.55
CA TYR A 30 2.60 11.06 3.80
C TYR A 30 3.02 11.08 5.27
N SER A 31 2.87 9.96 5.96
CA SER A 31 3.30 9.79 7.35
C SER A 31 4.69 9.15 7.40
N ARG A 32 5.30 9.16 8.59
CA ARG A 32 6.42 8.27 8.87
C ARG A 32 5.97 6.81 8.69
N PRO A 33 6.76 5.97 8.01
CA PRO A 33 6.47 4.54 7.91
C PRO A 33 6.49 3.88 9.30
N PRO A 34 5.57 2.95 9.59
CA PRO A 34 5.59 2.21 10.84
C PRO A 34 6.78 1.25 10.90
N LEU A 35 7.29 0.98 12.09
CA LEU A 35 8.37 0.01 12.28
C LEU A 35 7.82 -1.43 12.42
N PRO A 36 8.58 -2.45 11.98
CA PRO A 36 8.25 -3.85 12.23
C PRO A 36 8.16 -4.18 13.73
N THR A 37 7.13 -4.91 14.14
CA THR A 37 6.89 -5.28 15.55
C THR A 37 6.98 -6.78 15.84
N ALA A 38 7.03 -7.63 14.81
CA ALA A 38 7.09 -9.08 14.97
C ALA A 38 8.39 -9.54 15.68
N TYR A 39 8.27 -10.57 16.52
CA TYR A 39 9.37 -11.14 17.30
C TYR A 39 10.05 -12.29 16.57
N TYR A 40 11.39 -12.29 16.53
CA TYR A 40 12.19 -13.33 15.88
C TYR A 40 13.29 -13.88 16.79
N GLU A 41 13.09 -15.10 17.32
CA GLU A 41 14.15 -15.77 18.10
C GLU A 41 15.31 -16.19 17.16
N PRO A 42 16.57 -15.88 17.50
CA PRO A 42 17.72 -16.44 16.80
C PRO A 42 17.80 -17.96 16.96
N PRO A 43 18.16 -18.73 15.92
CA PRO A 43 18.41 -20.15 16.09
C PRO A 43 19.68 -20.38 16.93
N THR A 44 19.70 -21.49 17.67
CA THR A 44 20.83 -21.85 18.56
C THR A 44 22.08 -22.32 17.80
N ALA A 45 21.97 -22.59 16.50
CA ALA A 45 23.05 -23.00 15.61
C ALA A 45 22.89 -22.37 14.23
N ASN A 46 23.96 -22.35 13.44
CA ASN A 46 24.00 -21.79 12.08
C ASN A 46 23.55 -20.32 12.00
N ALA A 47 23.84 -19.56 13.06
CA ALA A 47 23.55 -18.14 13.15
C ALA A 47 24.83 -17.31 13.01
N VAL A 48 24.74 -16.19 12.30
CA VAL A 48 25.78 -15.15 12.21
C VAL A 48 25.16 -13.82 12.61
N PHE A 49 25.76 -13.12 13.57
CA PHE A 49 25.23 -11.89 14.15
C PHE A 49 25.90 -10.66 13.55
N VAL A 50 25.10 -9.61 13.38
CA VAL A 50 25.51 -8.30 12.87
C VAL A 50 25.03 -7.22 13.84
N ALA A 51 25.88 -6.25 14.15
CA ALA A 51 25.52 -5.07 14.94
C ALA A 51 26.31 -3.86 14.44
N PRO A 52 25.76 -2.63 14.44
CA PRO A 52 26.52 -1.46 13.98
C PRO A 52 27.82 -1.20 14.75
N GLY A 53 27.87 -1.64 16.02
CA GLY A 53 29.08 -1.62 16.87
C GLY A 53 29.97 -2.86 16.78
N GLY A 54 29.70 -3.78 15.83
CA GLY A 54 30.51 -4.96 15.57
C GLY A 54 31.82 -4.64 14.84
N ASN A 55 32.53 -5.68 14.39
CA ASN A 55 33.79 -5.52 13.68
C ASN A 55 33.96 -6.54 12.55
N ASP A 56 34.11 -6.09 11.30
CA ASP A 56 34.21 -6.99 10.15
C ASP A 56 35.57 -7.70 10.00
N ALA A 57 36.62 -7.11 10.57
CA ALA A 57 37.98 -7.63 10.49
C ALA A 57 38.28 -8.66 11.59
N THR A 58 37.76 -8.44 12.79
CA THR A 58 38.08 -9.24 13.99
C THR A 58 36.88 -9.92 14.62
N GLY A 59 35.66 -9.53 14.26
CA GLY A 59 34.44 -10.20 14.73
C GLY A 59 34.38 -11.64 14.23
N SER A 60 33.91 -12.55 15.08
CA SER A 60 33.73 -13.95 14.74
C SER A 60 32.33 -14.25 14.18
N GLY A 61 31.44 -13.25 14.15
CA GLY A 61 30.04 -13.43 13.76
C GLY A 61 29.19 -14.11 14.84
N THR A 62 29.73 -14.30 16.04
CA THR A 62 28.97 -14.78 17.21
C THR A 62 28.15 -13.65 17.82
N GLU A 63 27.16 -13.96 18.65
CA GLU A 63 26.34 -12.95 19.30
C GLU A 63 27.17 -11.95 20.14
N ALA A 64 28.23 -12.42 20.79
CA ALA A 64 29.14 -11.62 21.61
C ALA A 64 30.17 -10.84 20.78
N GLN A 65 30.52 -11.31 19.58
CA GLN A 65 31.48 -10.66 18.68
C GLN A 65 30.88 -10.58 17.25
N PRO A 66 29.83 -9.76 17.07
CA PRO A 66 29.13 -9.67 15.80
C PRO A 66 30.00 -9.01 14.72
N TYR A 67 29.68 -9.31 13.46
CA TYR A 67 30.17 -8.50 12.35
C TYR A 67 29.56 -7.10 12.40
N GLN A 68 30.24 -6.13 11.80
CA GLN A 68 29.77 -4.76 11.72
C GLN A 68 28.70 -4.60 10.63
N THR A 69 28.94 -5.22 9.47
CA THR A 69 28.11 -5.03 8.28
C THR A 69 27.33 -6.28 7.89
N LEU A 70 26.15 -6.07 7.32
CA LEU A 70 25.35 -7.13 6.72
C LEU A 70 26.09 -7.73 5.52
N GLY A 71 26.76 -6.90 4.72
CA GLY A 71 27.58 -7.36 3.60
C GLY A 71 28.64 -8.38 4.02
N ARG A 72 29.35 -8.14 5.13
CA ARG A 72 30.34 -9.10 5.66
C ARG A 72 29.69 -10.40 6.10
N ALA A 73 28.59 -10.34 6.85
CA ALA A 73 27.88 -11.54 7.29
C ALA A 73 27.35 -12.37 6.11
N LEU A 74 26.83 -11.71 5.07
CA LEU A 74 26.40 -12.38 3.84
C LEU A 74 27.55 -13.02 3.09
N GLN A 75 28.74 -12.40 3.00
CA GLN A 75 29.93 -13.05 2.43
C GLN A 75 30.26 -14.35 3.16
N VAL A 76 30.21 -14.33 4.51
CA VAL A 76 30.49 -15.50 5.35
C VAL A 76 29.46 -16.60 5.16
N VAL A 77 28.17 -16.25 5.13
CA VAL A 77 27.08 -17.21 4.92
C VAL A 77 27.08 -17.75 3.49
N ASN A 78 27.30 -16.91 2.49
CA ASN A 78 27.34 -17.32 1.09
C ASN A 78 28.51 -18.29 0.79
N ALA A 79 29.59 -18.22 1.57
CA ALA A 79 30.73 -19.13 1.47
C ALA A 79 30.55 -20.48 2.20
N LYS A 80 29.44 -20.67 2.93
CA LYS A 80 29.15 -21.95 3.60
C LYS A 80 28.81 -23.04 2.58
N PRO A 81 28.99 -24.33 2.92
CA PRO A 81 28.62 -25.43 2.04
C PRO A 81 27.20 -25.29 1.48
N ALA A 82 27.05 -25.59 0.19
CA ALA A 82 25.76 -25.55 -0.51
C ALA A 82 24.97 -26.84 -0.25
N ASP A 83 24.57 -27.03 1.01
CA ASP A 83 23.74 -28.13 1.48
C ASP A 83 22.33 -27.63 1.91
N ALA A 84 21.49 -28.55 2.39
CA ALA A 84 20.13 -28.22 2.86
C ALA A 84 20.12 -27.45 4.20
N THR A 85 21.27 -27.16 4.80
CA THR A 85 21.35 -26.47 6.09
C THR A 85 20.89 -25.02 5.94
N THR A 86 19.93 -24.61 6.75
CA THR A 86 19.52 -23.20 6.81
C THR A 86 20.50 -22.39 7.65
N TRP A 87 21.06 -21.32 7.09
CA TRP A 87 21.87 -20.34 7.82
C TRP A 87 21.07 -19.07 8.07
N THR A 88 21.23 -18.48 9.25
CA THR A 88 20.52 -17.26 9.64
C THR A 88 21.49 -16.12 9.90
N VAL A 89 21.33 -15.00 9.20
CA VAL A 89 21.97 -13.73 9.54
C VAL A 89 21.02 -12.94 10.44
N VAL A 90 21.49 -12.60 11.63
CA VAL A 90 20.71 -11.98 12.69
C VAL A 90 21.22 -10.56 12.93
N LEU A 91 20.39 -9.57 12.64
CA LEU A 91 20.74 -8.16 12.80
C LEU A 91 20.24 -7.63 14.14
N LYS A 92 21.13 -7.01 14.92
CA LYS A 92 20.81 -6.31 16.16
C LYS A 92 20.35 -4.87 15.87
N ALA A 93 19.81 -4.22 16.89
CA ALA A 93 19.23 -2.89 16.76
C ALA A 93 20.20 -1.88 16.11
N GLY A 94 19.66 -1.09 15.18
CA GLY A 94 20.33 0.07 14.61
C GLY A 94 20.13 0.26 13.12
N THR A 95 20.87 1.23 12.59
CA THR A 95 20.79 1.65 11.18
C THR A 95 21.99 1.16 10.39
N TYR A 96 21.71 0.42 9.32
CA TYR A 96 22.68 -0.13 8.39
C TYR A 96 22.56 0.61 7.06
N ARG A 97 23.50 1.52 6.78
CA ARG A 97 23.53 2.29 5.53
C ARG A 97 24.20 1.50 4.41
N GLU A 98 23.65 0.32 4.16
CA GLU A 98 24.14 -0.67 3.20
C GLU A 98 23.10 -0.92 2.11
N GLY A 99 23.52 -1.57 1.04
CA GLY A 99 22.66 -1.88 -0.08
C GLY A 99 23.45 -2.54 -1.18
N GLU A 100 22.71 -2.92 -2.22
CA GLU A 100 23.21 -3.68 -3.36
C GLU A 100 23.71 -5.07 -2.97
N LEU A 101 23.14 -5.61 -1.89
CA LEU A 101 23.53 -6.87 -1.28
C LEU A 101 22.77 -8.03 -1.92
N THR A 102 23.49 -9.13 -2.16
CA THR A 102 22.95 -10.34 -2.79
C THR A 102 23.06 -11.53 -1.85
N VAL A 103 21.94 -12.23 -1.65
CA VAL A 103 21.91 -13.55 -1.02
C VAL A 103 21.93 -14.60 -2.11
N SER A 104 23.09 -15.21 -2.33
CA SER A 104 23.33 -16.16 -3.43
C SER A 104 23.32 -17.61 -2.98
N ARG A 105 23.41 -17.89 -1.67
CA ARG A 105 23.27 -19.24 -1.13
C ARG A 105 21.79 -19.57 -0.89
N ALA A 106 21.40 -20.79 -1.23
CA ALA A 106 20.09 -21.33 -0.89
C ALA A 106 19.90 -21.46 0.63
N HIS A 107 18.65 -21.50 1.09
CA HIS A 107 18.32 -21.73 2.51
C HIS A 107 19.00 -20.72 3.46
N VAL A 108 18.74 -19.43 3.23
CA VAL A 108 19.27 -18.34 4.07
C VAL A 108 18.13 -17.51 4.62
N THR A 109 18.13 -17.28 5.93
CA THR A 109 17.25 -16.30 6.56
C THR A 109 18.04 -15.06 6.96
N VAL A 110 17.53 -13.88 6.65
CA VAL A 110 18.02 -12.61 7.19
C VAL A 110 16.91 -12.03 8.04
N GLN A 111 17.16 -11.86 9.34
CA GLN A 111 16.14 -11.43 10.29
C GLN A 111 16.66 -10.46 11.33
N ARG A 112 15.75 -9.69 11.93
CA ARG A 112 16.03 -8.95 13.17
C ARG A 112 16.30 -9.87 14.36
N TYR A 113 17.03 -9.39 15.34
CA TYR A 113 17.21 -10.02 16.65
C TYR A 113 15.99 -9.72 17.52
N LYS A 114 15.18 -10.73 17.85
CA LYS A 114 14.04 -10.59 18.78
C LYS A 114 13.10 -9.45 18.36
N SER A 115 13.04 -8.38 19.14
CA SER A 115 12.24 -7.17 18.91
C SER A 115 13.11 -5.95 18.58
N ASP A 116 14.36 -6.13 18.17
CA ASP A 116 15.27 -5.03 17.83
C ASP A 116 14.82 -4.33 16.55
N VAL A 117 14.80 -3.00 16.52
CA VAL A 117 14.53 -2.23 15.31
C VAL A 117 15.77 -2.26 14.41
N VAL A 118 15.63 -2.84 13.21
CA VAL A 118 16.72 -2.98 12.24
C VAL A 118 16.37 -2.21 10.98
N SER A 119 17.03 -1.07 10.78
CA SER A 119 16.76 -0.17 9.64
C SER A 119 17.86 -0.28 8.59
N LEU A 120 17.53 -0.83 7.41
CA LEU A 120 18.36 -0.81 6.22
C LEU A 120 18.08 0.48 5.44
N ARG A 121 19.11 1.29 5.21
CA ARG A 121 18.99 2.61 4.56
C ARG A 121 19.84 2.67 3.30
N GLY A 122 19.18 2.98 2.18
CA GLY A 122 19.85 3.31 0.92
C GLY A 122 20.40 4.73 0.85
N SER A 123 20.17 5.52 1.90
CA SER A 123 20.39 6.96 1.95
C SER A 123 21.56 7.39 2.83
N VAL A 124 21.99 8.62 2.59
CA VAL A 124 22.92 9.38 3.45
C VAL A 124 22.23 10.63 3.98
N ALA A 125 22.59 11.06 5.18
CA ALA A 125 22.13 12.31 5.75
C ALA A 125 22.79 13.50 5.03
N VAL A 126 22.01 14.55 4.77
CA VAL A 126 22.49 15.81 4.20
C VAL A 126 22.29 16.91 5.22
N THR A 127 23.38 17.62 5.54
CA THR A 127 23.42 18.72 6.51
C THR A 127 24.01 19.96 5.85
N GLY A 128 23.96 21.11 6.53
CA GLY A 128 24.63 22.33 6.08
C GLY A 128 23.83 23.16 5.07
N PHE A 129 22.51 22.99 5.04
CA PHE A 129 21.62 23.83 4.24
C PHE A 129 21.72 25.30 4.64
N SER A 130 21.61 26.18 3.65
CA SER A 130 21.66 27.63 3.81
C SER A 130 20.35 28.31 3.40
N GLY A 131 20.15 29.55 3.84
CA GLY A 131 18.96 30.35 3.57
C GLY A 131 17.91 30.32 4.69
N SER A 132 16.93 31.22 4.61
CA SER A 132 15.75 31.26 5.48
C SER A 132 14.48 30.77 4.76
N GLY A 133 14.68 29.95 3.72
CA GLY A 133 13.63 29.46 2.82
C GLY A 133 13.62 30.18 1.45
N PRO A 134 13.47 29.44 0.32
CA PRO A 134 13.79 28.02 0.15
C PRO A 134 15.23 27.70 0.60
N TYR A 135 15.46 26.50 1.14
CA TYR A 135 16.75 26.10 1.72
C TYR A 135 17.60 25.37 0.69
N THR A 136 18.87 25.73 0.54
CA THR A 136 19.75 25.16 -0.50
C THR A 136 20.96 24.46 0.10
N GLN A 137 21.38 23.36 -0.53
CA GLN A 137 22.65 22.70 -0.23
C GLN A 137 23.28 22.08 -1.47
N THR A 138 24.60 22.28 -1.65
CA THR A 138 25.38 21.58 -2.67
C THR A 138 25.76 20.19 -2.16
N LEU A 139 25.39 19.15 -2.90
CA LEU A 139 25.66 17.77 -2.52
C LEU A 139 27.11 17.38 -2.92
N THR A 140 28.09 17.71 -2.08
CA THR A 140 29.50 17.39 -2.38
C THR A 140 29.75 15.88 -2.31
N GLY A 141 30.41 15.33 -3.34
CA GLY A 141 30.67 13.88 -3.42
C GLY A 141 29.45 13.03 -3.78
N PHE A 142 28.34 13.67 -4.16
CA PHE A 142 27.15 13.02 -4.68
C PHE A 142 27.27 12.85 -6.20
N ASP A 143 27.27 11.61 -6.66
CA ASP A 143 27.23 11.26 -8.09
C ASP A 143 25.97 10.43 -8.37
N PRO A 144 24.91 11.02 -8.95
CA PRO A 144 23.70 10.28 -9.30
C PRO A 144 23.85 9.48 -10.60
N THR A 145 24.93 9.68 -11.37
CA THR A 145 25.11 9.12 -12.71
C THR A 145 24.92 7.60 -12.79
N PRO A 146 25.44 6.78 -11.85
CA PRO A 146 25.23 5.33 -11.89
C PRO A 146 23.77 4.94 -11.76
N VAL A 147 23.02 5.68 -10.93
CA VAL A 147 21.59 5.43 -10.75
C VAL A 147 20.85 5.95 -11.99
N GLU A 148 21.15 7.16 -12.47
CA GLU A 148 20.54 7.75 -13.67
C GLU A 148 20.74 6.90 -14.93
N ALA A 149 21.95 6.37 -15.14
CA ALA A 149 22.24 5.48 -16.26
C ALA A 149 21.40 4.20 -16.24
N ASP A 150 21.19 3.61 -15.05
CA ASP A 150 20.34 2.44 -14.86
C ASP A 150 18.84 2.76 -14.99
N CYS A 151 18.47 4.03 -14.82
CA CYS A 151 17.09 4.52 -14.88
C CYS A 151 16.73 5.16 -16.22
N ALA A 152 17.70 5.32 -17.13
CA ALA A 152 17.55 5.98 -18.41
C ALA A 152 16.73 5.13 -19.40
N ASP A 153 15.41 5.07 -19.20
CA ASP A 153 14.48 4.53 -20.19
C ASP A 153 13.94 5.69 -21.05
N THR A 154 14.59 5.94 -22.19
CA THR A 154 14.20 7.00 -23.14
C THR A 154 12.82 6.78 -23.77
N VAL A 155 12.22 5.59 -23.67
CA VAL A 155 10.87 5.31 -24.20
C VAL A 155 9.81 5.73 -23.19
N LEU A 156 10.01 5.46 -21.90
CA LEU A 156 9.11 5.96 -20.84
C LEU A 156 9.30 7.46 -20.58
N LEU A 157 10.55 7.94 -20.66
CA LEU A 157 10.90 9.36 -20.52
C LEU A 157 10.57 10.18 -21.78
N GLY A 158 10.43 9.54 -22.94
CA GLY A 158 10.21 10.20 -24.24
C GLY A 158 8.75 10.30 -24.69
N GLN A 159 7.80 9.66 -23.99
CA GLN A 159 6.38 9.60 -24.39
C GLN A 159 5.49 10.70 -23.81
N ALA A 160 6.03 11.72 -23.14
CA ALA A 160 5.21 12.75 -22.52
C ALA A 160 5.63 14.17 -22.89
N GLY A 161 4.76 14.86 -23.63
CA GLY A 161 4.54 16.30 -23.47
C GLY A 161 3.84 16.62 -22.14
N ARG A 162 4.19 15.91 -21.05
CA ARG A 162 3.70 16.16 -19.69
C ARG A 162 4.88 16.58 -18.83
N ASP A 163 5.00 17.88 -18.61
CA ASP A 163 5.96 18.47 -17.69
C ASP A 163 5.68 18.03 -16.24
N TYR A 164 6.44 17.03 -15.77
CA TYR A 164 6.86 16.92 -14.37
C TYR A 164 8.33 16.44 -14.28
N GLY A 165 9.21 17.10 -15.06
CA GLY A 165 10.64 17.34 -14.79
C GLY A 165 11.59 16.15 -14.55
N SER A 166 12.45 15.84 -15.53
CA SER A 166 13.84 15.33 -15.38
C SER A 166 14.12 14.36 -14.21
N GLU A 167 13.67 13.11 -14.31
CA GLU A 167 13.67 12.12 -13.22
C GLU A 167 15.08 11.62 -12.86
N THR A 168 15.75 12.32 -11.95
CA THR A 168 16.86 11.73 -11.20
C THR A 168 16.29 10.74 -10.18
N PRO A 169 16.72 9.48 -10.16
CA PRO A 169 16.08 8.36 -9.45
C PRO A 169 16.29 8.32 -7.93
N PHE A 170 16.80 9.38 -7.31
CA PHE A 170 17.05 9.37 -5.87
C PHE A 170 15.87 9.91 -5.07
N ALA A 171 15.59 9.32 -3.90
CA ALA A 171 14.60 9.78 -2.92
C ALA A 171 15.19 10.78 -1.95
N VAL A 172 14.38 11.80 -1.65
CA VAL A 172 14.67 12.78 -0.62
C VAL A 172 13.58 12.64 0.44
N THR A 173 14.00 12.43 1.68
CA THR A 173 13.08 12.47 2.83
C THR A 173 13.48 13.58 3.78
N ARG A 174 12.50 14.14 4.47
CA ARG A 174 12.67 15.08 5.57
C ARG A 174 11.97 14.50 6.79
N ALA A 175 12.69 14.33 7.90
CA ALA A 175 12.14 13.75 9.12
C ALA A 175 11.41 12.41 8.87
N GLY A 176 11.96 11.56 7.99
CA GLY A 176 11.36 10.26 7.62
C GLY A 176 10.15 10.32 6.69
N ILE A 177 9.73 11.51 6.23
CA ILE A 177 8.62 11.72 5.32
C ILE A 177 9.18 12.00 3.91
N PRO A 178 8.67 11.35 2.85
CA PRO A 178 9.15 11.59 1.49
C PRO A 178 8.75 13.00 1.01
N LEU A 179 9.67 13.65 0.32
CA LEU A 179 9.40 14.92 -0.37
C LEU A 179 9.08 14.65 -1.85
N ARG A 180 8.23 15.50 -2.43
CA ARG A 180 7.90 15.46 -3.86
C ARG A 180 8.86 16.35 -4.65
N ARG A 181 9.47 15.81 -5.70
CA ARG A 181 10.30 16.61 -6.60
C ARG A 181 9.43 17.48 -7.51
N VAL A 182 9.89 18.68 -7.82
CA VAL A 182 9.31 19.53 -8.86
C VAL A 182 10.33 19.81 -9.96
N ALA A 183 9.83 20.17 -11.14
CA ALA A 183 10.66 20.48 -12.30
C ALA A 183 11.62 21.65 -12.02
N PRO A 184 12.79 21.70 -12.68
CA PRO A 184 13.66 22.85 -12.64
C PRO A 184 12.91 24.15 -13.00
N GLY A 185 12.87 25.11 -12.07
CA GLY A 185 12.24 26.43 -12.29
C GLY A 185 10.79 26.54 -11.84
N ALA A 186 10.12 25.45 -11.48
CA ALA A 186 8.81 25.49 -10.84
C ALA A 186 8.89 26.10 -9.43
N ALA A 187 7.83 26.80 -9.02
CA ALA A 187 7.71 27.32 -7.66
C ALA A 187 7.63 26.17 -6.65
N LEU A 188 8.36 26.30 -5.52
CA LEU A 188 8.37 25.32 -4.44
C LEU A 188 7.25 25.60 -3.43
N SER A 189 6.47 24.57 -3.12
CA SER A 189 5.48 24.55 -2.04
C SER A 189 5.90 23.57 -0.94
N SER A 190 5.30 23.67 0.24
CA SER A 190 5.58 22.75 1.35
C SER A 190 5.45 21.27 0.93
N GLY A 191 6.34 20.43 1.43
CA GLY A 191 6.49 19.02 1.07
C GLY A 191 7.28 18.79 -0.23
N GLN A 192 7.84 19.84 -0.85
CA GLN A 192 8.52 19.73 -2.15
C GLN A 192 10.01 20.06 -2.10
N TYR A 193 10.73 19.50 -3.08
CA TYR A 193 12.13 19.79 -3.34
C TYR A 193 12.41 19.95 -4.84
N ARG A 194 13.54 20.59 -5.15
CA ARG A 194 14.09 20.72 -6.50
C ARG A 194 15.56 20.30 -6.45
N TYR A 195 16.03 19.61 -7.49
CA TYR A 195 17.44 19.27 -7.67
C TYR A 195 17.93 19.76 -9.02
N ASP A 196 19.03 20.50 -9.00
CA ASP A 196 19.75 20.93 -10.20
C ASP A 196 20.98 20.05 -10.39
N ALA A 197 20.95 19.21 -11.44
CA ALA A 197 22.03 18.28 -11.76
C ALA A 197 23.29 18.97 -12.29
N ALA A 198 23.18 20.14 -12.92
CA ALA A 198 24.33 20.85 -13.46
C ALA A 198 25.20 21.47 -12.36
N THR A 199 24.56 21.90 -11.27
CA THR A 199 25.24 22.52 -10.12
C THR A 199 25.32 21.62 -8.89
N ASN A 200 24.67 20.45 -8.94
CA ASN A 200 24.53 19.50 -7.84
C ASN A 200 23.90 20.14 -6.58
N VAL A 201 22.91 21.00 -6.77
CA VAL A 201 22.24 21.75 -5.70
C VAL A 201 20.86 21.18 -5.43
N LEU A 202 20.63 20.78 -4.18
CA LEU A 202 19.32 20.42 -3.64
C LEU A 202 18.68 21.66 -2.99
N THR A 203 17.45 21.96 -3.37
CA THR A 203 16.63 23.04 -2.80
C THR A 203 15.38 22.45 -2.15
N LEU A 204 15.09 22.79 -0.89
CA LEU A 204 13.89 22.36 -0.16
C LEU A 204 12.95 23.54 0.07
N ALA A 205 11.64 23.29 0.02
CA ALA A 205 10.65 24.27 0.40
C ALA A 205 10.63 24.53 1.92
N ASP A 206 10.72 23.45 2.71
CA ASP A 206 10.60 23.49 4.17
C ASP A 206 11.95 23.43 4.88
N SER A 207 11.94 23.79 6.17
CA SER A 207 13.11 23.75 7.06
C SER A 207 13.82 22.38 7.04
N PRO A 208 15.15 22.30 6.85
CA PRO A 208 15.88 21.07 6.54
C PRO A 208 16.15 20.17 7.78
N THR A 209 15.11 19.59 8.37
CA THR A 209 15.22 18.66 9.51
C THR A 209 15.41 17.21 9.03
N GLU A 210 16.47 16.54 9.48
CA GLU A 210 16.74 15.10 9.19
C GLU A 210 16.62 14.76 7.70
N VAL A 211 17.27 15.58 6.85
CA VAL A 211 17.20 15.38 5.41
C VAL A 211 18.08 14.19 5.03
N GLU A 212 17.51 13.24 4.29
CA GLU A 212 18.24 12.12 3.72
C GLU A 212 18.06 12.06 2.20
N VAL A 213 19.12 11.65 1.51
CA VAL A 213 19.12 11.45 0.05
C VAL A 213 19.55 10.03 -0.27
N ALA A 214 18.73 9.32 -1.04
CA ALA A 214 19.00 7.95 -1.48
C ALA A 214 20.12 7.89 -2.51
N LEU A 215 21.05 6.95 -2.32
CA LEU A 215 22.19 6.76 -3.22
C LEU A 215 22.32 5.31 -3.73
N LYS A 216 21.78 4.34 -2.99
CA LYS A 216 21.88 2.92 -3.32
C LYS A 216 20.62 2.45 -4.04
N ARG A 217 20.75 1.67 -5.12
CA ARG A 217 19.62 1.28 -5.98
C ARG A 217 18.63 0.32 -5.30
N TRP A 218 19.13 -0.65 -4.54
CA TRP A 218 18.32 -1.62 -3.79
C TRP A 218 19.00 -2.03 -2.48
N ALA A 219 18.25 -2.63 -1.57
CA ALA A 219 18.76 -3.13 -0.30
C ALA A 219 19.28 -4.56 -0.46
N LEU A 220 18.36 -5.47 -0.81
CA LEU A 220 18.56 -6.90 -0.78
C LEU A 220 17.97 -7.52 -2.03
N LYS A 221 18.72 -8.43 -2.64
CA LYS A 221 18.21 -9.30 -3.70
C LYS A 221 18.58 -10.75 -3.48
N THR A 222 17.74 -11.63 -3.98
CA THR A 222 18.07 -13.04 -4.06
C THR A 222 17.53 -13.65 -5.34
N ASN A 223 18.40 -14.40 -6.01
CA ASN A 223 18.01 -15.39 -7.00
C ASN A 223 18.08 -16.81 -6.43
N ALA A 224 18.43 -17.00 -5.16
CA ALA A 224 18.62 -18.33 -4.57
C ALA A 224 17.31 -18.87 -3.96
N PRO A 225 17.07 -20.20 -4.01
CA PRO A 225 15.86 -20.78 -3.43
C PRO A 225 15.93 -20.85 -1.90
N GLY A 226 14.77 -20.83 -1.25
CA GLY A 226 14.63 -20.97 0.21
C GLY A 226 15.18 -19.78 1.01
N VAL A 227 15.19 -18.58 0.42
CA VAL A 227 15.65 -17.36 1.09
C VAL A 227 14.50 -16.61 1.76
N LYS A 228 14.71 -16.16 3.00
CA LYS A 228 13.73 -15.44 3.79
C LYS A 228 14.29 -14.11 4.32
N PHE A 229 13.54 -13.03 4.16
CA PHE A 229 13.78 -11.72 4.76
C PHE A 229 12.65 -11.41 5.74
N ALA A 230 12.98 -11.13 7.01
CA ALA A 230 12.00 -11.14 8.08
C ALA A 230 12.20 -10.02 9.13
N GLY A 231 11.14 -9.24 9.37
CA GLY A 231 11.16 -8.21 10.41
C GLY A 231 12.09 -7.02 10.12
N LEU A 232 12.30 -6.67 8.85
CA LEU A 232 13.25 -5.63 8.45
C LEU A 232 12.54 -4.30 8.15
N ASP A 233 13.15 -3.18 8.53
CA ASP A 233 12.76 -1.85 8.09
C ASP A 233 13.66 -1.43 6.91
N VAL A 234 13.15 -1.43 5.68
CA VAL A 234 13.91 -1.18 4.45
C VAL A 234 13.46 0.14 3.83
N GLN A 235 14.32 1.17 3.87
CA GLN A 235 13.91 2.51 3.46
C GLN A 235 14.92 3.26 2.60
N ASN A 236 14.40 4.21 1.83
CA ASN A 236 15.15 5.26 1.12
C ASN A 236 16.19 4.71 0.13
N TYR A 237 15.80 3.76 -0.72
CA TYR A 237 16.61 3.29 -1.85
C TYR A 237 16.24 4.01 -3.14
N ALA A 238 17.23 4.27 -3.99
CA ALA A 238 17.14 4.94 -5.28
C ALA A 238 16.69 3.98 -6.40
N THR A 239 15.57 3.29 -6.16
CA THR A 239 14.97 2.31 -7.08
C THR A 239 14.38 3.01 -8.32
N CYS A 240 14.24 2.28 -9.43
CA CYS A 240 13.87 2.84 -10.72
C CYS A 240 12.59 2.27 -11.36
N THR A 241 12.10 2.95 -12.41
CA THR A 241 10.92 2.59 -13.22
C THR A 241 11.34 2.07 -14.61
N VAL A 242 11.90 0.87 -14.72
CA VAL A 242 12.20 0.27 -16.05
C VAL A 242 11.01 -0.52 -16.62
N ASN A 243 10.99 -0.93 -17.88
CA ASN A 243 9.98 -1.86 -18.41
C ASN A 243 10.38 -3.33 -18.12
N TRP A 244 9.43 -4.20 -17.75
CA TRP A 244 9.64 -5.64 -17.47
C TRP A 244 10.19 -6.42 -18.65
N SER A 245 9.86 -6.00 -19.86
CA SER A 245 10.20 -6.71 -21.10
C SER A 245 11.55 -6.29 -21.70
N ARG A 246 12.27 -5.34 -21.09
CA ARG A 246 13.51 -4.82 -21.64
C ARG A 246 14.74 -5.22 -20.84
N THR A 247 15.71 -5.70 -21.60
CA THR A 247 17.06 -5.98 -21.15
C THR A 247 17.88 -4.70 -21.25
N VAL A 248 18.50 -4.25 -20.15
CA VAL A 248 19.48 -3.16 -20.17
C VAL A 248 20.87 -3.81 -20.15
N ASN A 249 21.70 -3.58 -21.17
CA ASN A 249 23.06 -4.14 -21.27
C ASN A 249 23.16 -5.67 -21.11
N GLY A 250 22.20 -6.43 -21.64
CA GLY A 250 22.20 -7.90 -21.55
C GLY A 250 21.66 -8.47 -20.23
N LEU A 251 21.25 -7.64 -19.27
CA LEU A 251 20.67 -8.05 -18.00
C LEU A 251 19.19 -7.66 -17.89
N THR A 252 18.35 -8.62 -17.51
CA THR A 252 16.96 -8.36 -17.12
C THR A 252 16.96 -7.73 -15.73
N TYR A 253 16.43 -6.51 -15.62
CA TYR A 253 16.36 -5.80 -14.35
C TYR A 253 15.00 -6.00 -13.68
N TYR A 254 15.02 -6.67 -12.53
CA TYR A 254 13.89 -6.72 -11.62
C TYR A 254 13.91 -5.47 -10.72
N LYS A 255 12.75 -5.05 -10.21
CA LYS A 255 12.60 -3.73 -9.58
C LYS A 255 12.26 -3.84 -8.10
N GLY A 256 12.93 -3.11 -7.24
CA GLY A 256 12.50 -2.96 -5.84
C GLY A 256 13.67 -2.68 -4.92
N ALA A 257 13.41 -2.13 -3.75
CA ALA A 257 14.38 -2.13 -2.67
C ALA A 257 14.65 -3.56 -2.17
N VAL A 258 13.65 -4.43 -2.25
CA VAL A 258 13.78 -5.88 -2.01
C VAL A 258 13.41 -6.64 -3.28
N LEU A 259 14.27 -7.55 -3.73
CA LEU A 259 14.03 -8.36 -4.94
C LEU A 259 14.07 -9.85 -4.64
N LEU A 260 12.98 -10.54 -4.96
CA LEU A 260 12.82 -11.98 -4.86
C LEU A 260 12.62 -12.56 -6.27
N TYR A 261 13.67 -13.14 -6.86
CA TYR A 261 13.58 -13.56 -8.26
C TYR A 261 14.26 -14.91 -8.54
N ARG A 262 14.18 -15.35 -9.79
CA ARG A 262 14.98 -16.44 -10.35
C ARG A 262 15.47 -16.03 -11.74
N ASP A 263 16.62 -16.54 -12.16
CA ASP A 263 17.18 -16.23 -13.49
C ASP A 263 16.37 -16.89 -14.63
N SER A 264 15.58 -17.90 -14.29
CA SER A 264 14.62 -18.58 -15.17
C SER A 264 13.49 -19.18 -14.35
N GLU A 265 12.38 -19.52 -15.00
CA GLU A 265 11.19 -20.03 -14.31
C GLU A 265 11.48 -21.32 -13.53
N SER A 266 11.60 -21.20 -12.20
CA SER A 266 12.04 -22.30 -11.35
C SER A 266 11.60 -22.10 -9.90
N ASP A 267 11.74 -23.15 -9.10
CA ASP A 267 11.33 -23.12 -7.69
C ASP A 267 12.18 -22.10 -6.93
N SER A 268 11.51 -21.26 -6.15
CA SER A 268 12.13 -20.21 -5.35
C SER A 268 11.81 -20.42 -3.88
N GLY A 269 10.53 -20.42 -3.49
CA GLY A 269 10.15 -20.49 -2.07
C GLY A 269 10.63 -19.27 -1.27
N ALA A 270 10.98 -18.16 -1.93
CA ALA A 270 11.51 -16.98 -1.26
C ALA A 270 10.40 -16.22 -0.51
N VAL A 271 10.72 -15.67 0.66
CA VAL A 271 9.75 -15.02 1.55
C VAL A 271 10.23 -13.63 1.96
N LEU A 272 9.35 -12.64 1.84
CA LEU A 272 9.45 -11.38 2.58
C LEU A 272 8.30 -11.33 3.58
N GLU A 273 8.60 -11.24 4.87
CA GLU A 273 7.57 -11.21 5.90
C GLU A 273 7.77 -10.16 7.00
N ASN A 274 6.64 -9.69 7.52
CA ASN A 274 6.53 -8.76 8.66
C ASN A 274 7.51 -7.59 8.60
N SER A 275 7.78 -7.10 7.39
CA SER A 275 8.78 -6.06 7.12
C SER A 275 8.10 -4.78 6.65
N THR A 276 8.75 -3.65 6.90
CA THR A 276 8.37 -2.35 6.33
C THR A 276 9.28 -2.08 5.15
N VAL A 277 8.72 -1.77 3.97
CA VAL A 277 9.48 -1.36 2.79
C VAL A 277 8.92 -0.03 2.30
N ALA A 278 9.68 1.04 2.52
CA ALA A 278 9.10 2.39 2.42
C ALA A 278 10.02 3.46 1.85
N ASN A 279 9.42 4.57 1.42
CA ASN A 279 10.13 5.79 1.00
C ASN A 279 11.17 5.55 -0.12
N ASN A 280 11.04 4.47 -0.89
CA ASN A 280 11.92 4.18 -2.00
C ASN A 280 11.55 5.05 -3.20
N ALA A 281 12.52 5.34 -4.05
CA ALA A 281 12.33 6.29 -5.13
C ALA A 281 11.29 5.88 -6.17
N ALA A 282 11.05 4.58 -6.33
CA ALA A 282 10.08 4.01 -7.25
C ALA A 282 9.41 2.78 -6.61
N ASN A 283 9.95 1.58 -6.80
CA ASN A 283 9.33 0.32 -6.39
C ASN A 283 9.80 -0.11 -4.99
N GLY A 284 8.87 -0.55 -4.14
CA GLY A 284 9.22 -1.17 -2.87
C GLY A 284 9.76 -2.60 -3.04
N VAL A 285 8.95 -3.51 -3.58
CA VAL A 285 9.29 -4.94 -3.71
C VAL A 285 9.14 -5.43 -5.15
N GLY A 286 10.08 -6.25 -5.60
CA GLY A 286 10.04 -6.92 -6.91
C GLY A 286 10.02 -8.42 -6.81
N VAL A 287 9.15 -9.05 -7.58
CA VAL A 287 9.06 -10.50 -7.72
C VAL A 287 9.18 -10.91 -9.17
N ALA A 288 10.00 -11.92 -9.49
CA ALA A 288 10.05 -12.43 -10.86
C ALA A 288 10.49 -13.89 -11.02
N HIS A 289 9.91 -14.61 -11.98
CA HIS A 289 10.31 -15.97 -12.42
C HIS A 289 10.33 -17.08 -11.35
N GLY A 290 10.02 -16.77 -10.10
CA GLY A 290 10.02 -17.74 -9.01
C GLY A 290 8.68 -18.43 -8.85
N ARG A 291 8.72 -19.70 -8.46
CA ARG A 291 7.56 -20.40 -7.90
C ARG A 291 7.56 -20.33 -6.38
N ASP A 292 6.36 -20.26 -5.80
CA ASP A 292 6.13 -20.29 -4.35
C ASP A 292 6.75 -19.09 -3.60
N ILE A 293 6.85 -17.94 -4.27
CA ILE A 293 7.28 -16.70 -3.60
C ILE A 293 6.14 -16.17 -2.72
N ARG A 294 6.48 -15.70 -1.52
CA ARG A 294 5.51 -15.19 -0.54
C ARG A 294 5.85 -13.79 -0.03
N LEU A 295 4.85 -12.90 -0.07
CA LEU A 295 4.85 -11.61 0.62
C LEU A 295 3.80 -11.68 1.74
N SER A 296 4.23 -11.73 3.00
CA SER A 296 3.32 -11.95 4.14
C SER A 296 3.43 -10.90 5.25
N GLY A 297 2.34 -10.22 5.60
CA GLY A 297 2.34 -9.34 6.79
C GLY A 297 3.17 -8.06 6.66
N ASN A 298 3.53 -7.64 5.45
CA ASN A 298 4.41 -6.49 5.23
C ASN A 298 3.64 -5.17 5.18
N VAL A 299 4.35 -4.07 5.42
CA VAL A 299 3.88 -2.69 5.18
C VAL A 299 4.70 -2.09 4.05
N LEU A 300 4.10 -1.88 2.89
CA LEU A 300 4.71 -1.31 1.70
C LEU A 300 4.13 0.08 1.45
N VAL A 301 4.83 1.11 1.92
CA VAL A 301 4.25 2.46 2.08
C VAL A 301 5.13 3.55 1.52
N ASN A 302 4.54 4.63 1.01
CA ASN A 302 5.27 5.83 0.56
C ASN A 302 6.30 5.56 -0.55
N ASN A 303 6.17 4.47 -1.32
CA ASN A 303 7.10 4.22 -2.41
C ASN A 303 6.75 5.13 -3.59
N GLY A 304 7.77 5.62 -4.27
CA GLY A 304 7.63 6.66 -5.27
C GLY A 304 6.77 6.28 -6.46
N TRP A 305 6.62 4.98 -6.77
CA TRP A 305 5.80 4.45 -7.87
C TRP A 305 4.85 3.33 -7.43
N THR A 306 5.36 2.16 -7.02
CA THR A 306 4.50 1.06 -6.55
C THR A 306 5.02 0.46 -5.24
N GLY A 307 4.11 -0.08 -4.43
CA GLY A 307 4.48 -0.80 -3.20
C GLY A 307 5.14 -2.14 -3.52
N ALA A 308 4.48 -2.94 -4.36
CA ALA A 308 5.03 -4.19 -4.86
C ALA A 308 4.74 -4.37 -6.35
N GLN A 309 5.61 -5.12 -7.02
CA GLN A 309 5.32 -5.64 -8.33
C GLN A 309 5.76 -7.09 -8.51
N ALA A 310 5.06 -7.83 -9.37
CA ALA A 310 5.42 -9.21 -9.71
C ALA A 310 5.25 -9.50 -11.20
N SER A 311 6.18 -10.25 -11.79
CA SER A 311 6.02 -10.76 -13.16
C SER A 311 6.48 -12.21 -13.34
N ASN A 312 5.86 -12.96 -14.25
CA ASN A 312 6.31 -14.31 -14.64
C ASN A 312 6.43 -15.28 -13.45
N ALA A 313 5.56 -15.19 -12.45
CA ALA A 313 5.62 -16.02 -11.25
C ALA A 313 4.49 -17.05 -11.20
N GLN A 314 4.66 -18.08 -10.36
CA GLN A 314 3.67 -19.16 -10.17
C GLN A 314 3.47 -19.44 -8.70
N ARG A 315 2.25 -19.84 -8.32
CA ARG A 315 1.86 -20.04 -6.92
C ARG A 315 2.27 -18.87 -6.02
N LEU A 316 2.13 -17.65 -6.54
CA LEU A 316 2.47 -16.42 -5.80
C LEU A 316 1.50 -16.27 -4.63
N ILE A 317 2.02 -16.03 -3.41
CA ILE A 317 1.20 -15.79 -2.22
C ILE A 317 1.46 -14.37 -1.73
N VAL A 318 0.41 -13.55 -1.69
CA VAL A 318 0.44 -12.19 -1.17
C VAL A 318 -0.64 -12.11 -0.12
N ASP A 319 -0.25 -12.24 1.15
CA ASP A 319 -1.21 -12.30 2.24
C ASP A 319 -0.91 -11.33 3.36
N ASN A 320 -1.97 -10.78 3.92
CA ASN A 320 -1.88 -9.96 5.12
C ASN A 320 -1.02 -8.68 5.02
N ASN A 321 -0.77 -8.15 3.81
CA ASN A 321 0.03 -6.94 3.63
C ASN A 321 -0.82 -5.65 3.70
N VAL A 322 -0.16 -4.54 4.01
CA VAL A 322 -0.67 -3.16 3.84
C VAL A 322 0.14 -2.51 2.73
N MET A 323 -0.52 -2.01 1.70
CA MET A 323 0.11 -1.30 0.58
C MET A 323 -0.57 0.05 0.42
N SER A 324 0.10 1.09 0.92
CA SER A 324 -0.55 2.38 1.13
C SER A 324 0.31 3.58 0.75
N TYR A 325 -0.32 4.69 0.35
CA TYR A 325 0.38 5.93 0.01
C TYR A 325 1.51 5.76 -1.02
N ASN A 326 1.42 4.74 -1.89
CA ASN A 326 2.39 4.55 -2.95
C ASN A 326 2.05 5.46 -4.13
N ASN A 327 3.02 5.58 -5.02
CA ASN A 327 3.08 6.58 -6.08
C ASN A 327 3.25 8.03 -5.58
N VAL A 328 4.06 8.20 -4.53
CA VAL A 328 4.34 9.53 -3.92
C VAL A 328 4.82 10.56 -4.93
N ARG A 329 5.53 10.10 -5.96
CA ARG A 329 6.12 10.99 -6.97
C ARG A 329 5.19 11.29 -8.13
N ARG A 330 4.11 10.52 -8.29
CA ARG A 330 3.19 10.61 -9.44
C ARG A 330 3.98 10.55 -10.75
N TRP A 331 4.67 9.43 -10.96
CA TRP A 331 5.45 9.24 -12.19
C TRP A 331 4.50 9.44 -13.39
N ALA A 332 4.96 10.09 -14.46
CA ALA A 332 4.06 10.52 -15.54
C ALA A 332 3.54 9.37 -16.44
N ASN A 333 3.75 8.11 -16.06
CA ASN A 333 3.46 6.92 -16.87
C ASN A 333 2.20 6.16 -16.40
N THR A 334 1.60 5.39 -17.30
CA THR A 334 0.23 4.85 -17.19
C THR A 334 0.12 3.54 -16.40
N VAL A 335 1.13 3.09 -15.64
CA VAL A 335 1.16 1.73 -15.04
C VAL A 335 1.34 1.72 -13.51
N GLU A 336 0.48 2.46 -12.81
CA GLU A 336 0.63 2.74 -11.37
C GLU A 336 -0.38 1.95 -10.51
N ALA A 337 0.11 1.32 -9.43
CA ALA A 337 -0.73 0.68 -8.42
C ALA A 337 -0.01 0.52 -7.07
N GLY A 338 -0.77 0.33 -5.99
CA GLY A 338 -0.23 -0.18 -4.73
C GLY A 338 0.48 -1.53 -4.95
N MET A 339 -0.15 -2.41 -5.73
CA MET A 339 0.50 -3.58 -6.32
C MET A 339 0.13 -3.78 -7.78
N LYS A 340 1.13 -3.95 -8.66
CA LYS A 340 0.93 -4.36 -10.04
C LYS A 340 1.51 -5.74 -10.33
N VAL A 341 0.76 -6.62 -10.99
CA VAL A 341 1.23 -7.95 -11.39
C VAL A 341 0.98 -8.25 -12.85
N THR A 342 1.89 -8.99 -13.48
CA THR A 342 1.82 -9.43 -14.88
C THR A 342 2.25 -10.89 -15.04
N PHE A 343 1.70 -11.61 -16.02
CA PHE A 343 2.12 -12.99 -16.33
C PHE A 343 2.15 -13.93 -15.11
N ILE A 344 1.11 -13.89 -14.27
CA ILE A 344 1.01 -14.74 -13.07
C ILE A 344 0.12 -15.94 -13.38
N ARG A 345 0.70 -17.14 -13.45
CA ARG A 345 -0.04 -18.38 -13.79
C ARG A 345 -1.18 -18.65 -12.81
N ASP A 346 -0.84 -18.66 -11.53
CA ASP A 346 -1.73 -19.00 -10.43
C ASP A 346 -1.16 -18.37 -9.15
N GLY A 347 -2.04 -18.04 -8.20
CA GLY A 347 -1.64 -17.33 -7.00
C GLY A 347 -2.81 -16.87 -6.17
N VAL A 348 -2.50 -16.38 -4.96
CA VAL A 348 -3.48 -15.94 -3.97
C VAL A 348 -3.07 -14.57 -3.43
N VAL A 349 -3.91 -13.57 -3.69
CA VAL A 349 -3.85 -12.23 -3.10
C VAL A 349 -4.96 -12.15 -2.07
N PHE A 350 -4.60 -12.34 -0.80
CA PHE A 350 -5.56 -12.60 0.28
C PHE A 350 -5.40 -11.70 1.49
N ASN A 351 -6.50 -11.13 1.96
CA ASN A 351 -6.55 -10.38 3.22
C ASN A 351 -5.57 -9.19 3.28
N ASN A 352 -5.34 -8.52 2.14
CA ASN A 352 -4.50 -7.33 2.05
C ASN A 352 -5.33 -6.04 2.16
N LEU A 353 -4.65 -4.94 2.50
CA LEU A 353 -5.20 -3.58 2.47
C LEU A 353 -4.46 -2.76 1.41
N PHE A 354 -5.21 -2.24 0.45
CA PHE A 354 -4.72 -1.32 -0.57
C PHE A 354 -5.40 0.04 -0.35
N GLU A 355 -4.69 1.03 0.19
CA GLU A 355 -5.34 2.30 0.52
C GLU A 355 -4.51 3.54 0.26
N HIS A 356 -5.17 4.63 -0.10
CA HIS A 356 -4.50 5.93 -0.31
C HIS A 356 -3.36 5.89 -1.33
N ASN A 357 -3.33 4.92 -2.25
CA ASN A 357 -2.36 4.96 -3.32
C ASN A 357 -2.78 6.05 -4.30
N ALA A 358 -1.83 6.88 -4.74
CA ALA A 358 -2.06 7.88 -5.78
C ALA A 358 -2.10 7.21 -7.17
N ALA A 359 -2.86 6.13 -7.27
CA ALA A 359 -2.83 5.12 -8.32
C ALA A 359 -4.01 4.14 -8.12
N ASN A 360 -4.00 2.99 -8.82
CA ASN A 360 -4.89 1.88 -8.48
C ASN A 360 -4.49 1.24 -7.13
N GLY A 361 -5.43 0.58 -6.45
CA GLY A 361 -5.10 -0.22 -5.27
C GLY A 361 -4.30 -1.47 -5.65
N PHE A 362 -4.95 -2.38 -6.38
CA PHE A 362 -4.33 -3.55 -6.99
C PHE A 362 -4.59 -3.55 -8.50
N TRP A 363 -3.60 -3.98 -9.29
CA TRP A 363 -3.73 -4.12 -10.74
C TRP A 363 -3.07 -5.43 -11.22
N CYS A 364 -3.90 -6.34 -11.72
CA CYS A 364 -3.44 -7.42 -12.58
C CYS A 364 -3.59 -7.00 -14.04
N ASP A 365 -2.51 -7.13 -14.80
CA ASP A 365 -2.41 -6.76 -16.20
C ASP A 365 -1.71 -7.88 -16.97
N GLN A 366 -2.01 -8.05 -18.25
CA GLN A 366 -1.35 -8.98 -19.18
C GLN A 366 -1.10 -10.39 -18.60
N GLY A 367 -2.13 -11.25 -18.65
CA GLY A 367 -1.96 -12.70 -18.45
C GLY A 367 -1.82 -13.13 -17.00
N CYS A 368 -2.69 -12.67 -16.09
CA CYS A 368 -2.93 -13.38 -14.84
C CYS A 368 -3.95 -14.52 -15.04
N GLY A 369 -3.77 -15.60 -14.30
CA GLY A 369 -4.60 -16.80 -14.39
C GLY A 369 -4.32 -17.59 -15.67
N ALA A 370 -4.01 -18.88 -15.51
CA ALA A 370 -3.70 -19.72 -16.65
C ALA A 370 -4.94 -20.05 -17.48
N THR A 371 -4.79 -20.15 -18.82
CA THR A 371 -5.88 -20.54 -19.73
C THR A 371 -6.29 -22.00 -19.59
N ASP A 372 -5.38 -22.85 -19.12
CA ASP A 372 -5.64 -24.22 -18.66
C ASP A 372 -5.18 -24.34 -17.21
N PRO A 373 -6.03 -23.95 -16.24
CA PRO A 373 -5.59 -23.84 -14.86
C PRO A 373 -5.36 -25.20 -14.17
N GLY A 374 -5.77 -26.33 -14.76
CA GLY A 374 -5.71 -27.63 -14.06
C GLY A 374 -6.28 -27.58 -12.63
N ASN A 375 -7.39 -26.82 -12.44
CA ASN A 375 -8.05 -26.45 -11.18
C ASN A 375 -7.38 -25.35 -10.31
N ARG A 376 -6.40 -24.60 -10.81
CA ARG A 376 -5.71 -23.51 -10.08
C ARG A 376 -6.04 -22.14 -10.66
N TRP A 377 -6.82 -21.37 -9.91
CA TRP A 377 -7.25 -20.03 -10.30
C TRP A 377 -6.34 -18.96 -9.72
N PHE A 378 -6.36 -17.77 -10.33
CA PHE A 378 -5.77 -16.59 -9.70
C PHE A 378 -6.80 -15.96 -8.76
N VAL A 379 -6.50 -15.94 -7.46
CA VAL A 379 -7.45 -15.58 -6.41
C VAL A 379 -7.17 -14.17 -5.88
N LEU A 380 -8.18 -13.30 -5.88
CA LEU A 380 -8.24 -12.06 -5.11
C LEU A 380 -9.37 -12.19 -4.10
N ALA A 381 -9.05 -12.47 -2.83
CA ALA A 381 -10.09 -12.65 -1.83
C ALA A 381 -9.83 -11.92 -0.51
N ARG A 382 -10.91 -11.46 0.13
CA ARG A 382 -10.88 -10.77 1.43
C ARG A 382 -10.05 -9.50 1.50
N ASN A 383 -9.71 -8.93 0.35
CA ASN A 383 -8.95 -7.70 0.31
C ASN A 383 -9.86 -6.50 0.60
N VAL A 384 -9.27 -5.46 1.16
CA VAL A 384 -9.87 -4.13 1.29
C VAL A 384 -9.14 -3.21 0.35
N ALA A 385 -9.86 -2.52 -0.53
CA ALA A 385 -9.28 -1.47 -1.36
C ALA A 385 -10.10 -0.18 -1.23
N ARG A 386 -9.48 0.89 -0.73
CA ARG A 386 -10.19 2.13 -0.41
C ARG A 386 -9.36 3.39 -0.60
N TYR A 387 -10.01 4.51 -0.86
CA TYR A 387 -9.35 5.82 -0.93
C TYR A 387 -8.18 5.90 -1.93
N ASN A 388 -8.12 5.00 -2.91
CA ASN A 388 -7.11 5.07 -3.97
C ASN A 388 -7.58 6.08 -5.02
N ASP A 389 -6.66 6.82 -5.63
CA ASP A 389 -6.99 7.90 -6.59
C ASP A 389 -7.66 7.35 -7.87
N ASP A 390 -7.41 6.09 -8.24
CA ASP A 390 -7.98 5.42 -9.42
C ASP A 390 -8.89 4.23 -9.01
N LYS A 391 -8.66 3.02 -9.56
CA LYS A 391 -9.52 1.86 -9.30
C LYS A 391 -9.10 1.16 -8.02
N GLY A 392 -10.07 0.55 -7.32
CA GLY A 392 -9.79 -0.25 -6.13
C GLY A 392 -9.04 -1.53 -6.49
N LEU A 393 -9.72 -2.44 -7.18
CA LEU A 393 -9.16 -3.69 -7.71
C LEU A 393 -9.35 -3.74 -9.23
N PHE A 394 -8.25 -3.87 -9.97
CA PHE A 394 -8.26 -3.89 -11.43
C PHE A 394 -7.74 -5.23 -11.96
N TYR A 395 -8.58 -5.96 -12.69
CA TYR A 395 -8.26 -7.21 -13.37
C TYR A 395 -8.38 -7.00 -14.88
N GLU A 396 -7.24 -6.94 -15.57
CA GLU A 396 -7.17 -6.49 -16.96
C GLU A 396 -6.50 -7.55 -17.85
N VAL A 397 -7.06 -7.73 -19.05
CA VAL A 397 -6.54 -8.57 -20.15
C VAL A 397 -6.01 -9.94 -19.69
N SER A 398 -6.79 -10.60 -18.82
CA SER A 398 -6.41 -11.79 -18.08
C SER A 398 -7.51 -12.88 -18.08
N HIS A 399 -7.19 -14.08 -17.58
CA HIS A 399 -8.08 -15.24 -17.57
C HIS A 399 -8.34 -15.77 -16.14
N HIS A 400 -9.37 -16.61 -15.94
CA HIS A 400 -9.53 -17.50 -14.77
C HIS A 400 -9.27 -16.84 -13.40
N GLY A 401 -9.86 -15.66 -13.18
CA GLY A 401 -9.80 -14.92 -11.92
C GLY A 401 -10.94 -15.26 -10.97
N VAL A 402 -10.68 -15.43 -9.67
CA VAL A 402 -11.70 -15.48 -8.62
C VAL A 402 -11.56 -14.26 -7.71
N LEU A 403 -12.47 -13.30 -7.88
CA LEU A 403 -12.57 -12.09 -7.07
C LEU A 403 -13.70 -12.29 -6.06
N ALA A 404 -13.37 -12.67 -4.83
CA ALA A 404 -14.37 -13.08 -3.86
C ALA A 404 -14.24 -12.45 -2.47
N SER A 405 -15.36 -12.04 -1.87
CA SER A 405 -15.37 -11.51 -0.51
C SER A 405 -14.51 -10.26 -0.30
N ASN A 406 -14.30 -9.45 -1.34
CA ASN A 406 -13.56 -8.19 -1.22
C ASN A 406 -14.48 -7.04 -0.80
N LEU A 407 -13.91 -6.09 -0.07
CA LEU A 407 -14.54 -4.81 0.26
C LEU A 407 -13.82 -3.69 -0.51
N VAL A 408 -14.55 -2.96 -1.33
CA VAL A 408 -14.02 -1.85 -2.15
C VAL A 408 -14.86 -0.61 -1.93
N HIS A 409 -14.27 0.47 -1.41
CA HIS A 409 -15.05 1.67 -1.16
C HIS A 409 -14.27 2.97 -1.27
N ASP A 410 -14.95 4.06 -1.63
CA ASP A 410 -14.38 5.40 -1.69
C ASP A 410 -13.10 5.51 -2.55
N ASN A 411 -13.00 4.72 -3.62
CA ASN A 411 -11.94 4.88 -4.62
C ASN A 411 -12.35 5.93 -5.66
N GLY A 412 -11.36 6.65 -6.23
CA GLY A 412 -11.57 7.79 -7.12
C GLY A 412 -12.22 7.43 -8.45
N ARG A 413 -12.04 6.20 -8.93
CA ARG A 413 -12.75 5.60 -10.08
C ARG A 413 -13.41 4.28 -9.69
N THR A 414 -13.38 3.29 -10.58
CA THR A 414 -14.12 2.04 -10.41
C THR A 414 -13.70 1.28 -9.15
N GLY A 415 -14.67 0.75 -8.38
CA GLY A 415 -14.36 -0.11 -7.23
C GLY A 415 -13.66 -1.40 -7.65
N ILE A 416 -14.38 -2.27 -8.39
CA ILE A 416 -13.80 -3.44 -9.07
C ILE A 416 -13.95 -3.29 -10.58
N ALA A 417 -12.82 -3.28 -11.29
CA ALA A 417 -12.76 -3.23 -12.75
C ALA A 417 -12.31 -4.59 -13.30
N VAL A 418 -13.07 -5.15 -14.24
CA VAL A 418 -12.71 -6.36 -14.98
C VAL A 418 -12.73 -6.01 -16.46
N PHE A 419 -11.56 -5.64 -17.00
CA PHE A 419 -11.47 -5.14 -18.37
C PHE A 419 -10.81 -6.16 -19.28
N GLY A 420 -11.42 -6.38 -20.44
CA GLY A 420 -10.98 -7.29 -21.49
C GLY A 420 -10.57 -8.67 -20.99
N SER A 421 -11.23 -9.20 -19.95
CA SER A 421 -10.80 -10.41 -19.22
C SER A 421 -11.84 -11.53 -19.26
N ARG A 422 -11.38 -12.78 -19.31
CA ARG A 422 -12.23 -13.96 -19.48
C ARG A 422 -12.29 -14.89 -18.29
N ASP A 423 -13.40 -15.63 -18.21
CA ASP A 423 -13.63 -16.66 -17.19
C ASP A 423 -13.40 -16.09 -15.78
N VAL A 424 -13.92 -14.89 -15.52
CA VAL A 424 -13.73 -14.21 -14.23
C VAL A 424 -14.96 -14.41 -13.36
N GLN A 425 -14.74 -14.79 -12.11
CA GLN A 425 -15.79 -15.00 -11.12
C GLN A 425 -15.77 -13.92 -10.04
N LEU A 426 -16.84 -13.15 -9.94
CA LEU A 426 -17.05 -12.11 -8.93
C LEU A 426 -18.15 -12.56 -7.97
N TRP A 427 -17.74 -12.99 -6.77
CA TRP A 427 -18.65 -13.53 -5.77
C TRP A 427 -18.59 -12.77 -4.46
N ASN A 428 -19.75 -12.42 -3.92
CA ASN A 428 -19.81 -11.92 -2.56
C ASN A 428 -18.90 -10.72 -2.33
N ASN A 429 -18.79 -9.78 -3.27
CA ASN A 429 -18.03 -8.55 -3.04
C ASN A 429 -18.97 -7.44 -2.53
N THR A 430 -18.43 -6.48 -1.78
CA THR A 430 -19.14 -5.28 -1.35
C THR A 430 -18.45 -4.07 -1.94
N ALA A 431 -19.12 -3.35 -2.85
CA ALA A 431 -18.65 -2.13 -3.48
C ALA A 431 -19.51 -0.94 -3.05
N VAL A 432 -18.89 0.07 -2.42
CA VAL A 432 -19.62 1.20 -1.81
C VAL A 432 -18.98 2.53 -2.15
N ASP A 433 -19.77 3.50 -2.61
CA ASP A 433 -19.32 4.89 -2.83
C ASP A 433 -17.99 4.96 -3.59
N ASN A 434 -17.81 4.16 -4.65
CA ASN A 434 -16.68 4.35 -5.55
C ASN A 434 -17.08 5.33 -6.66
N ASP A 435 -16.06 5.76 -7.41
CA ASP A 435 -16.15 6.56 -8.61
C ASP A 435 -16.61 8.00 -8.37
N ALA A 436 -15.63 8.88 -8.17
CA ALA A 436 -15.77 10.33 -8.11
C ALA A 436 -15.55 11.00 -9.48
N SER A 437 -15.29 10.20 -10.53
CA SER A 437 -14.93 10.68 -11.86
C SER A 437 -16.15 10.88 -12.77
N SER A 438 -15.94 11.53 -13.92
CA SER A 438 -16.92 11.61 -15.01
C SER A 438 -16.63 10.64 -16.15
N ASP A 439 -15.65 9.73 -15.99
CA ASP A 439 -15.25 8.76 -17.02
C ASP A 439 -16.47 7.93 -17.47
N SER A 440 -16.61 7.75 -18.78
CA SER A 440 -17.74 7.04 -19.37
C SER A 440 -17.81 5.54 -19.06
N TYR A 441 -16.76 4.93 -18.47
CA TYR A 441 -16.68 3.49 -18.18
C TYR A 441 -16.67 3.11 -16.70
N SER A 442 -16.67 4.09 -15.79
CA SER A 442 -16.54 3.87 -14.36
C SER A 442 -17.88 3.58 -13.66
N ALA A 443 -17.82 2.82 -12.55
CA ALA A 443 -18.94 2.43 -11.69
C ALA A 443 -18.42 1.80 -10.37
N ASN A 444 -19.31 1.38 -9.45
CA ASN A 444 -18.86 0.53 -8.33
C ASN A 444 -18.23 -0.78 -8.82
N ILE A 445 -18.87 -1.42 -9.81
CA ILE A 445 -18.30 -2.54 -10.55
C ILE A 445 -18.45 -2.25 -12.04
N SER A 446 -17.34 -2.31 -12.76
CA SER A 446 -17.33 -2.17 -14.22
C SER A 446 -16.73 -3.42 -14.86
N ILE A 447 -17.44 -4.00 -15.83
CA ILE A 447 -16.99 -5.14 -16.63
C ILE A 447 -17.07 -4.71 -18.08
N VAL A 448 -15.91 -4.52 -18.73
CA VAL A 448 -15.84 -3.81 -20.00
C VAL A 448 -14.87 -4.50 -20.94
N ASP A 449 -15.14 -4.51 -22.24
CA ASP A 449 -14.10 -4.91 -23.23
C ASP A 449 -12.95 -3.91 -23.24
N ASP A 450 -11.74 -4.36 -23.54
CA ASP A 450 -10.63 -3.43 -23.68
C ASP A 450 -10.83 -2.57 -24.93
N LYS A 451 -10.64 -1.25 -24.81
CA LYS A 451 -10.82 -0.33 -25.94
C LYS A 451 -9.75 -0.50 -27.02
N ARG A 452 -8.67 -1.20 -26.71
CA ARG A 452 -7.55 -1.43 -27.64
C ARG A 452 -7.83 -2.55 -28.63
N CYS A 453 -8.91 -3.32 -28.45
CA CYS A 453 -9.27 -4.45 -29.30
C CYS A 453 -9.57 -4.06 -30.76
N PHE A 454 -9.23 -4.96 -31.69
CA PHE A 454 -9.60 -4.82 -33.10
C PHE A 454 -11.11 -4.69 -33.33
N THR A 455 -11.51 -3.62 -34.03
CA THR A 455 -12.88 -3.40 -34.48
C THR A 455 -13.38 -4.56 -35.37
N GLY A 456 -14.57 -5.10 -35.08
CA GLY A 456 -15.18 -6.22 -35.83
C GLY A 456 -14.64 -7.62 -35.50
N ASP A 457 -14.06 -7.84 -34.31
CA ASP A 457 -13.74 -9.17 -33.80
C ASP A 457 -14.97 -9.91 -33.25
N THR A 458 -15.69 -10.57 -34.15
CA THR A 458 -16.91 -11.33 -33.83
C THR A 458 -16.66 -12.82 -33.59
N VAL A 459 -15.51 -13.23 -33.03
CA VAL A 459 -15.23 -14.65 -32.68
C VAL A 459 -15.15 -14.87 -31.15
N PRO A 460 -15.86 -15.86 -30.54
CA PRO A 460 -15.73 -16.13 -29.11
C PRO A 460 -14.34 -16.73 -28.90
N GLY A 461 -13.59 -16.26 -27.90
CA GLY A 461 -12.16 -16.56 -27.85
C GLY A 461 -11.28 -15.71 -28.79
N GLY A 462 -11.84 -14.65 -29.39
CA GLY A 462 -11.22 -13.56 -30.15
C GLY A 462 -10.41 -13.92 -31.39
N LYS A 463 -9.98 -12.90 -32.13
CA LYS A 463 -9.15 -13.05 -33.33
C LYS A 463 -7.68 -13.21 -32.97
N ALA A 464 -7.12 -14.31 -33.48
CA ALA A 464 -5.70 -14.62 -33.56
C ALA A 464 -4.81 -13.43 -34.00
N CYS A 465 -3.82 -13.03 -33.18
CA CYS A 465 -2.73 -12.15 -33.63
C CYS A 465 -1.87 -12.89 -34.65
N THR A 466 -2.06 -12.57 -35.94
CA THR A 466 -1.22 -13.06 -37.02
C THR A 466 -0.78 -11.89 -37.89
N THR A 467 0.39 -12.02 -38.52
CA THR A 467 0.86 -11.05 -39.51
C THR A 467 -0.12 -10.90 -40.68
N ALA A 468 -0.93 -11.94 -40.98
CA ALA A 468 -2.02 -11.90 -41.94
C ALA A 468 -3.18 -10.98 -41.51
N ASN A 469 -3.37 -10.79 -40.21
CA ASN A 469 -4.35 -9.86 -39.62
C ASN A 469 -3.75 -8.47 -39.33
N GLY A 470 -2.55 -8.17 -39.85
CA GLY A 470 -1.88 -6.87 -39.67
C GLY A 470 -1.22 -6.65 -38.30
N CYS A 471 -1.18 -7.67 -37.43
CA CYS A 471 -0.51 -7.63 -36.13
C CYS A 471 0.60 -8.66 -36.07
N ASP A 472 1.84 -8.18 -36.03
CA ASP A 472 2.99 -9.00 -35.65
C ASP A 472 3.03 -9.09 -34.11
N PRO A 473 2.81 -10.28 -33.51
CA PRO A 473 2.91 -10.47 -32.07
C PRO A 473 4.37 -10.38 -31.56
N GLN A 474 5.36 -10.11 -32.41
CA GLN A 474 6.73 -9.80 -32.00
C GLN A 474 6.98 -8.28 -31.87
N VAL A 475 6.03 -7.44 -32.30
CA VAL A 475 6.13 -5.98 -32.18
C VAL A 475 5.58 -5.54 -30.82
N ALA A 476 6.45 -4.92 -30.01
CA ALA A 476 6.06 -4.36 -28.72
C ALA A 476 4.91 -3.35 -28.86
N GLY A 477 3.90 -3.46 -28.00
CA GLY A 477 2.66 -2.66 -28.05
C GLY A 477 1.49 -3.43 -28.67
N ASN A 478 1.72 -4.32 -29.63
CA ASN A 478 0.64 -5.08 -30.29
C ASN A 478 -0.01 -6.16 -29.40
N TYR A 479 0.59 -6.47 -28.24
CA TYR A 479 0.10 -7.50 -27.31
C TYR A 479 -1.22 -7.14 -26.60
N ASP A 480 -1.61 -5.86 -26.60
CA ASP A 480 -2.84 -5.37 -25.96
C ASP A 480 -4.00 -5.19 -26.94
N HIS A 481 -3.77 -5.40 -28.24
CA HIS A 481 -4.70 -5.04 -29.31
C HIS A 481 -5.40 -6.23 -29.97
N CYS A 482 -4.90 -7.44 -29.72
CA CYS A 482 -5.44 -8.66 -30.27
C CYS A 482 -5.14 -9.83 -29.35
N GLU A 483 -5.86 -10.93 -29.58
CA GLU A 483 -5.65 -12.14 -28.81
C GLU A 483 -4.57 -12.95 -29.50
N PRO A 484 -3.37 -13.10 -28.92
CA PRO A 484 -2.34 -13.93 -29.52
C PRO A 484 -2.94 -15.32 -29.61
N SER A 485 -3.18 -15.82 -30.82
CA SER A 485 -3.85 -17.08 -31.07
C SER A 485 -3.33 -18.15 -30.12
N SER A 486 -4.05 -18.52 -29.06
CA SER A 486 -3.89 -19.79 -28.34
C SER A 486 -2.47 -20.35 -28.02
N VAL A 487 -1.36 -19.61 -28.11
CA VAL A 487 -0.01 -20.17 -27.89
C VAL A 487 0.49 -19.80 -26.50
N GLY A 488 0.09 -20.61 -25.54
CA GLY A 488 0.68 -20.62 -24.21
C GLY A 488 -0.36 -20.47 -23.11
N PRO A 489 -0.12 -21.04 -21.91
CA PRO A 489 -1.16 -21.06 -20.90
C PRO A 489 -1.38 -19.71 -20.17
N LEU A 490 -0.93 -18.56 -20.71
CA LEU A 490 -1.06 -17.17 -20.17
C LEU A 490 -1.36 -16.19 -21.32
N ALA A 491 -2.14 -16.61 -22.32
CA ALA A 491 -2.48 -15.71 -23.42
C ALA A 491 -3.21 -14.45 -22.90
N ASN A 492 -2.87 -13.28 -23.45
CA ASN A 492 -3.62 -12.05 -23.19
C ASN A 492 -5.01 -12.16 -23.81
N THR A 493 -5.97 -11.49 -23.18
CA THR A 493 -7.32 -11.32 -23.69
C THR A 493 -7.56 -9.87 -24.09
N CYS A 494 -8.60 -9.67 -24.86
CA CYS A 494 -8.99 -8.36 -25.36
C CYS A 494 -10.49 -8.17 -25.07
N ASN A 495 -11.28 -9.21 -25.31
CA ASN A 495 -12.70 -9.23 -24.98
C ASN A 495 -12.94 -9.73 -23.54
N ALA A 496 -13.86 -9.08 -22.83
CA ALA A 496 -14.42 -9.60 -21.59
C ALA A 496 -15.49 -10.66 -21.92
N GLU A 497 -15.36 -11.85 -21.35
CA GLU A 497 -16.22 -12.97 -21.69
C GLU A 497 -16.39 -13.94 -20.51
N ALA A 498 -17.50 -14.65 -20.47
CA ALA A 498 -17.74 -15.69 -19.48
C ALA A 498 -17.60 -15.22 -18.02
N VAL A 499 -17.96 -13.95 -17.77
CA VAL A 499 -17.89 -13.36 -16.43
C VAL A 499 -19.12 -13.76 -15.62
N VAL A 500 -18.89 -14.22 -14.39
CA VAL A 500 -19.92 -14.56 -13.41
C VAL A 500 -19.97 -13.48 -12.34
N LEU A 501 -21.15 -12.89 -12.11
CA LEU A 501 -21.36 -11.84 -11.10
C LEU A 501 -22.47 -12.25 -10.14
N MET A 502 -22.12 -12.77 -8.96
CA MET A 502 -23.10 -13.38 -8.04
C MET A 502 -22.95 -12.87 -6.61
N ASN A 503 -24.07 -12.68 -5.93
CA ASN A 503 -24.10 -12.33 -4.51
C ASN A 503 -23.38 -11.02 -4.14
N ASN A 504 -23.29 -9.97 -4.96
CA ASN A 504 -22.55 -8.74 -4.58
C ASN A 504 -23.48 -7.64 -4.04
N ILE A 505 -22.95 -6.78 -3.16
CA ILE A 505 -23.60 -5.52 -2.77
C ILE A 505 -22.95 -4.39 -3.57
N LEU A 506 -23.78 -3.55 -4.19
CA LEU A 506 -23.37 -2.31 -4.85
C LEU A 506 -24.19 -1.16 -4.25
N SER A 507 -23.53 -0.21 -3.60
CA SER A 507 -24.22 0.81 -2.80
C SER A 507 -23.62 2.20 -3.00
N GLY A 508 -24.44 3.16 -3.41
CA GLY A 508 -24.00 4.56 -3.54
C GLY A 508 -22.88 4.78 -4.57
N SER A 509 -22.62 6.03 -4.91
CA SER A 509 -21.52 6.43 -5.80
C SER A 509 -21.10 7.85 -5.43
N LEU A 510 -19.82 8.18 -5.62
CA LEU A 510 -19.30 9.54 -5.42
C LEU A 510 -19.60 10.47 -6.60
N SER A 511 -20.21 9.95 -7.67
CA SER A 511 -20.54 10.69 -8.88
C SER A 511 -21.94 10.33 -9.40
N ALA A 512 -22.29 10.85 -10.58
CA ALA A 512 -23.53 10.52 -11.28
C ALA A 512 -23.48 9.17 -12.04
N ARG A 513 -22.36 8.45 -11.93
CA ARG A 513 -22.06 7.21 -12.66
C ARG A 513 -22.84 6.01 -12.09
N PRO A 514 -23.12 4.97 -12.89
CA PRO A 514 -23.96 3.86 -12.47
C PRO A 514 -23.34 3.01 -11.36
N LEU A 515 -24.16 2.21 -10.67
CA LEU A 515 -23.64 1.25 -9.69
C LEU A 515 -22.99 0.04 -10.40
N LEU A 516 -23.62 -0.46 -11.46
CA LEU A 516 -23.06 -1.52 -12.30
C LEU A 516 -22.90 -1.01 -13.74
N ASN A 517 -21.71 -1.18 -14.29
CA ASN A 517 -21.44 -0.93 -15.70
C ASN A 517 -21.02 -2.20 -16.44
N VAL A 518 -21.67 -2.49 -17.56
CA VAL A 518 -21.33 -3.60 -18.45
C VAL A 518 -21.39 -3.13 -19.90
N GLU A 519 -20.24 -2.91 -20.51
CA GLU A 519 -20.13 -2.30 -21.84
C GLU A 519 -19.12 -3.03 -22.73
N ASP A 520 -19.38 -3.01 -24.03
CA ASP A 520 -18.48 -3.45 -25.12
C ASP A 520 -18.25 -2.20 -26.00
N PRO A 521 -17.40 -1.25 -25.57
CA PRO A 521 -17.27 0.07 -26.19
C PRO A 521 -16.93 0.05 -27.67
N ASN A 522 -16.21 -0.98 -28.12
CA ASN A 522 -15.80 -1.12 -29.51
C ASN A 522 -16.79 -1.92 -30.34
N ALA A 523 -17.86 -2.43 -29.73
CA ALA A 523 -18.91 -3.20 -30.37
C ALA A 523 -18.38 -4.43 -31.12
N THR A 524 -17.28 -5.02 -30.64
CA THR A 524 -16.45 -5.94 -31.41
C THR A 524 -17.02 -7.34 -31.44
N ALA A 525 -17.53 -7.84 -30.32
CA ALA A 525 -17.84 -9.25 -30.14
C ALA A 525 -19.34 -9.55 -30.26
N TYR A 526 -20.17 -9.33 -29.22
CA TYR A 526 -21.59 -9.74 -29.19
C TYR A 526 -22.50 -8.92 -28.25
N GLY A 527 -21.96 -8.00 -27.45
CA GLY A 527 -22.65 -7.28 -26.38
C GLY A 527 -22.62 -7.98 -25.01
N ALA A 528 -23.12 -7.28 -23.99
CA ALA A 528 -23.08 -7.69 -22.58
C ALA A 528 -23.68 -9.07 -22.24
N PRO A 529 -24.60 -9.67 -23.04
CA PRO A 529 -25.00 -11.05 -22.83
C PRO A 529 -23.90 -12.09 -22.96
N ALA A 530 -22.86 -11.84 -23.77
CA ALA A 530 -21.68 -12.70 -23.88
C ALA A 530 -20.61 -12.37 -22.82
N ILE A 531 -20.55 -11.10 -22.39
CA ILE A 531 -19.72 -10.66 -21.26
C ILE A 531 -20.16 -11.36 -19.98
N LEU A 532 -21.45 -11.25 -19.62
CA LEU A 532 -22.03 -11.82 -18.41
C LEU A 532 -22.74 -13.14 -18.68
N GLN A 533 -22.01 -14.24 -18.45
CA GLN A 533 -22.55 -15.60 -18.52
C GLN A 533 -23.61 -15.85 -17.45
N ALA A 534 -23.38 -15.36 -16.23
CA ALA A 534 -24.34 -15.46 -15.14
C ALA A 534 -24.28 -14.22 -14.25
N HIS A 535 -25.46 -13.69 -13.90
CA HIS A 535 -25.57 -12.63 -12.91
C HIS A 535 -26.91 -12.65 -12.17
N ASP A 536 -26.87 -12.73 -10.85
CA ASP A 536 -28.05 -12.71 -10.00
C ASP A 536 -27.67 -12.47 -8.54
N PHE A 537 -28.65 -12.29 -7.66
CA PHE A 537 -28.45 -12.04 -6.23
C PHE A 537 -27.58 -10.82 -5.96
N GLN A 538 -27.72 -9.76 -6.76
CA GLN A 538 -27.11 -8.47 -6.45
C GLN A 538 -28.02 -7.69 -5.50
N ALA A 539 -27.42 -6.92 -4.60
CA ALA A 539 -28.15 -5.99 -3.75
C ALA A 539 -27.72 -4.56 -4.06
N TYR A 540 -28.62 -3.79 -4.64
CA TYR A 540 -28.41 -2.41 -5.02
C TYR A 540 -29.00 -1.46 -4.00
N TYR A 541 -28.21 -0.49 -3.53
CA TYR A 541 -28.69 0.58 -2.66
C TYR A 541 -28.35 1.96 -3.21
N ARG A 542 -29.32 2.87 -3.18
CA ARG A 542 -29.10 4.31 -3.41
C ARG A 542 -29.80 5.13 -2.35
N ALA A 543 -29.12 6.13 -1.79
CA ALA A 543 -29.73 7.01 -0.79
C ALA A 543 -30.94 7.77 -1.37
N SER A 544 -30.86 8.16 -2.64
CA SER A 544 -31.98 8.66 -3.44
C SER A 544 -31.93 8.07 -4.85
N THR A 545 -33.07 7.95 -5.52
CA THR A 545 -33.16 7.38 -6.87
C THR A 545 -32.44 8.22 -7.94
N GLY A 546 -32.00 9.44 -7.60
CA GLY A 546 -31.24 10.33 -8.48
C GLY A 546 -29.74 10.37 -8.22
N ALA A 547 -29.23 9.68 -7.19
CA ALA A 547 -27.83 9.72 -6.79
C ALA A 547 -27.26 8.30 -6.62
N PRO A 548 -26.78 7.66 -7.71
CA PRO A 548 -26.84 8.11 -9.11
C PRO A 548 -28.20 7.84 -9.77
N ALA A 549 -28.55 8.60 -10.82
CA ALA A 549 -29.81 8.42 -11.56
C ALA A 549 -29.86 7.09 -12.33
N THR A 550 -28.73 6.68 -12.89
CA THR A 550 -28.59 5.37 -13.54
C THR A 550 -28.20 4.33 -12.49
N LEU A 551 -28.95 3.23 -12.42
CA LEU A 551 -28.62 2.09 -11.56
C LEU A 551 -27.63 1.16 -12.27
N ILE A 552 -28.01 0.73 -13.47
CA ILE A 552 -27.27 -0.23 -14.30
C ILE A 552 -27.10 0.40 -15.68
N ARG A 553 -25.89 0.35 -16.22
CA ARG A 553 -25.61 0.64 -17.61
C ARG A 553 -25.18 -0.66 -18.29
N PHE A 554 -25.84 -0.99 -19.40
CA PHE A 554 -25.75 -2.32 -20.01
C PHE A 554 -25.91 -2.26 -21.53
N GLN A 555 -24.92 -2.78 -22.25
CA GLN A 555 -24.92 -2.87 -23.70
C GLN A 555 -25.55 -4.18 -24.19
N ARG A 556 -26.78 -4.12 -24.69
CA ARG A 556 -27.57 -5.33 -24.96
C ARG A 556 -27.06 -6.20 -26.12
N ALA A 557 -26.45 -5.59 -27.12
CA ALA A 557 -25.98 -6.29 -28.31
C ALA A 557 -24.72 -5.63 -28.88
N ALA A 558 -23.96 -6.40 -29.66
CA ALA A 558 -22.90 -5.84 -30.49
C ALA A 558 -23.44 -4.68 -31.35
N ASN A 559 -22.59 -3.69 -31.62
CA ASN A 559 -22.90 -2.51 -32.44
C ASN A 559 -24.07 -1.66 -31.93
N THR A 560 -24.37 -1.72 -30.62
CA THR A 560 -25.36 -0.85 -29.98
C THR A 560 -24.71 -0.05 -28.86
N SER A 561 -25.13 1.19 -28.66
CA SER A 561 -24.71 1.96 -27.48
C SER A 561 -25.28 1.34 -26.21
N ALA A 562 -24.54 1.45 -25.11
CA ALA A 562 -25.02 1.02 -23.80
C ALA A 562 -26.28 1.77 -23.37
N ALA A 563 -27.29 1.02 -22.92
CA ALA A 563 -28.52 1.59 -22.38
C ALA A 563 -28.37 1.86 -20.87
N SER A 564 -28.91 2.99 -20.41
CA SER A 564 -28.97 3.33 -18.99
C SER A 564 -30.33 2.97 -18.40
N TYR A 565 -30.33 2.24 -17.30
CA TYR A 565 -31.52 1.79 -16.59
C TYR A 565 -31.59 2.45 -15.23
N ALA A 566 -32.65 3.22 -14.99
CA ALA A 566 -32.84 3.95 -13.73
C ALA A 566 -33.31 3.06 -12.56
N SER A 567 -33.73 1.82 -12.81
CA SER A 567 -34.16 0.87 -11.78
C SER A 567 -33.95 -0.58 -12.22
N LEU A 568 -33.90 -1.49 -11.26
CA LEU A 568 -33.81 -2.94 -11.47
C LEU A 568 -35.06 -3.47 -12.19
N THR A 569 -36.22 -2.88 -11.92
CA THR A 569 -37.47 -3.22 -12.64
C THR A 569 -37.36 -2.87 -14.12
N ALA A 570 -36.88 -1.66 -14.45
CA ALA A 570 -36.68 -1.25 -15.84
C ALA A 570 -35.65 -2.14 -16.55
N PHE A 571 -34.57 -2.49 -15.85
CA PHE A 571 -33.55 -3.41 -16.36
C PHE A 571 -34.14 -4.78 -16.71
N ARG A 572 -34.90 -5.40 -15.79
CA ARG A 572 -35.53 -6.72 -16.00
C ARG A 572 -36.57 -6.73 -17.11
N THR A 573 -37.38 -5.69 -17.23
CA THR A 573 -38.36 -5.56 -18.32
C THR A 573 -37.66 -5.56 -19.68
N ALA A 574 -36.53 -4.85 -19.78
CA ALA A 574 -35.76 -4.79 -21.01
C ALA A 574 -34.86 -6.02 -21.25
N ASN A 575 -34.59 -6.81 -20.21
CA ASN A 575 -33.70 -7.97 -20.24
C ASN A 575 -34.31 -9.16 -19.47
N PRO A 576 -35.34 -9.83 -20.01
CA PRO A 576 -36.03 -10.92 -19.32
C PRO A 576 -35.10 -12.05 -18.88
N GLY A 577 -35.33 -12.59 -17.68
CA GLY A 577 -34.54 -13.69 -17.10
C GLY A 577 -33.23 -13.28 -16.44
N ARG A 578 -32.83 -12.00 -16.53
CA ARG A 578 -31.63 -11.47 -15.88
C ARG A 578 -31.94 -10.92 -14.49
N GLU A 579 -31.05 -11.20 -13.54
CA GLU A 579 -31.15 -10.77 -12.15
C GLU A 579 -32.50 -11.05 -11.46
N PRO A 580 -33.13 -12.23 -11.57
CA PRO A 580 -34.47 -12.46 -11.00
C PRO A 580 -34.51 -12.39 -9.47
N GLN A 581 -33.41 -12.69 -8.78
CA GLN A 581 -33.28 -12.70 -7.32
C GLN A 581 -32.51 -11.49 -6.77
N SER A 582 -32.05 -10.56 -7.61
CA SER A 582 -31.47 -9.30 -7.13
C SER A 582 -32.50 -8.41 -6.41
N VAL A 583 -32.04 -7.45 -5.62
CA VAL A 583 -32.88 -6.48 -4.91
C VAL A 583 -32.39 -5.06 -5.11
N GLU A 584 -33.33 -4.12 -5.16
CA GLU A 584 -33.06 -2.68 -5.16
C GLU A 584 -33.75 -2.05 -3.93
N ARG A 585 -33.01 -1.22 -3.19
CA ARG A 585 -33.51 -0.43 -2.05
C ARG A 585 -33.03 1.02 -2.15
N GLY A 586 -33.81 1.95 -1.60
CA GLY A 586 -33.41 3.35 -1.51
C GLY A 586 -34.42 4.26 -0.81
N GLY A 587 -34.10 5.54 -0.66
CA GLY A 587 -35.00 6.56 -0.12
C GLY A 587 -35.18 6.55 1.40
N GLY A 588 -34.27 5.89 2.15
CA GLY A 588 -34.30 5.80 3.62
C GLY A 588 -33.19 6.58 4.32
N THR A 589 -33.32 6.79 5.64
CA THR A 589 -32.31 7.47 6.47
C THR A 589 -31.07 6.62 6.77
N ARG A 590 -31.12 5.32 6.48
CA ARG A 590 -30.03 4.38 6.66
C ARG A 590 -30.00 3.36 5.51
N ASN A 591 -28.80 2.92 5.13
CA ASN A 591 -28.62 1.78 4.26
C ASN A 591 -29.00 0.47 5.00
N PRO A 592 -30.05 -0.26 4.56
CA PRO A 592 -30.56 -1.42 5.26
C PRO A 592 -29.70 -2.67 5.10
N PHE A 593 -28.67 -2.65 4.25
CA PHE A 593 -27.82 -3.83 4.04
C PHE A 593 -26.72 -3.96 5.09
N PHE A 594 -26.36 -2.87 5.77
CA PHE A 594 -25.19 -2.82 6.64
C PHE A 594 -25.52 -2.44 8.07
N VAL A 595 -24.74 -2.96 9.02
CA VAL A 595 -24.82 -2.61 10.46
C VAL A 595 -24.71 -1.10 10.66
N ASN A 596 -23.73 -0.43 10.03
CA ASN A 596 -23.68 1.03 10.02
C ASN A 596 -22.83 1.58 8.87
N ALA A 597 -23.46 1.86 7.73
CA ALA A 597 -22.78 2.45 6.57
C ALA A 597 -22.20 3.85 6.83
N ALA A 598 -22.83 4.65 7.71
CA ALA A 598 -22.39 6.02 7.99
C ALA A 598 -21.02 6.07 8.67
N THR A 599 -20.68 5.03 9.45
CA THR A 599 -19.35 4.87 10.05
C THR A 599 -18.44 3.96 9.22
N LYS A 600 -18.77 3.73 7.94
CA LYS A 600 -18.08 2.81 7.02
C LYS A 600 -17.97 1.36 7.56
N ASN A 601 -18.89 0.96 8.45
CA ASN A 601 -19.04 -0.43 8.87
C ASN A 601 -19.97 -1.15 7.89
N PHE A 602 -19.35 -1.78 6.90
CA PHE A 602 -20.01 -2.53 5.84
C PHE A 602 -20.26 -4.00 6.18
N THR A 603 -20.24 -4.36 7.47
CA THR A 603 -20.75 -5.65 7.94
C THR A 603 -22.22 -5.77 7.57
N GLN A 604 -22.61 -6.87 6.93
CA GLN A 604 -24.02 -7.11 6.61
C GLN A 604 -24.86 -7.11 7.89
N ASP A 605 -25.97 -6.40 7.89
CA ASP A 605 -26.90 -6.39 9.02
C ASP A 605 -27.63 -7.75 9.09
N PRO A 606 -27.48 -8.55 10.17
CA PRO A 606 -28.18 -9.81 10.30
C PRO A 606 -29.70 -9.69 10.34
N ALA A 607 -30.24 -8.50 10.64
CA ALA A 607 -31.67 -8.21 10.57
C ALA A 607 -32.18 -7.95 9.15
N SER A 608 -31.28 -7.76 8.18
CA SER A 608 -31.62 -7.46 6.80
C SER A 608 -31.94 -8.73 6.01
N THR A 609 -33.23 -9.01 5.79
CA THR A 609 -33.67 -10.15 4.95
C THR A 609 -33.30 -10.00 3.46
N ASP A 610 -32.82 -8.83 3.07
CA ASP A 610 -32.39 -8.55 1.71
C ASP A 610 -30.99 -9.09 1.41
N VAL A 611 -30.13 -9.20 2.42
CA VAL A 611 -28.72 -9.63 2.24
C VAL A 611 -28.31 -10.76 3.19
N TRP A 612 -28.98 -10.93 4.33
CA TRP A 612 -28.71 -12.01 5.29
C TRP A 612 -29.66 -13.19 5.07
N GLY A 613 -29.12 -14.40 5.02
CA GLY A 613 -29.88 -15.61 4.71
C GLY A 613 -30.29 -15.74 3.24
N ARG A 614 -29.78 -14.87 2.35
CA ARG A 614 -30.08 -14.81 0.92
C ARG A 614 -28.81 -14.97 0.10
N GLY A 615 -28.91 -15.49 -1.12
CA GLY A 615 -27.78 -15.65 -2.03
C GLY A 615 -27.60 -17.12 -2.44
N GLN A 616 -26.82 -17.33 -3.48
CA GLN A 616 -26.46 -18.65 -3.95
C GLN A 616 -25.31 -19.24 -3.15
N ALA A 617 -25.31 -20.56 -2.95
CA ALA A 617 -24.19 -21.28 -2.33
C ALA A 617 -22.91 -21.08 -3.15
N LEU A 618 -21.77 -20.98 -2.47
CA LEU A 618 -20.49 -20.74 -3.14
C LEU A 618 -20.06 -21.99 -3.93
N PRO A 619 -19.65 -21.86 -5.20
CA PRO A 619 -18.92 -22.91 -5.89
C PRO A 619 -17.68 -23.34 -5.12
N SER A 620 -17.19 -24.56 -5.35
CA SER A 620 -16.12 -25.17 -4.53
C SER A 620 -14.81 -24.37 -4.56
N GLU A 621 -14.47 -23.80 -5.72
CA GLU A 621 -13.30 -22.99 -5.99
C GLU A 621 -13.42 -21.62 -5.33
N VAL A 622 -14.59 -20.99 -5.41
CA VAL A 622 -14.90 -19.73 -4.72
C VAL A 622 -14.88 -19.92 -3.21
N LEU A 623 -15.44 -21.02 -2.72
CA LEU A 623 -15.43 -21.35 -1.29
C LEU A 623 -14.00 -21.52 -0.76
N LYS A 624 -13.15 -22.24 -1.50
CA LYS A 624 -11.72 -22.38 -1.16
C LYS A 624 -10.98 -21.05 -1.24
N ALA A 625 -11.27 -20.22 -2.24
CA ALA A 625 -10.69 -18.89 -2.37
C ALA A 625 -11.05 -17.99 -1.18
N VAL A 626 -12.34 -17.94 -0.82
CA VAL A 626 -12.80 -17.16 0.33
C VAL A 626 -12.17 -17.67 1.62
N TYR A 627 -11.97 -18.97 1.84
CA TYR A 627 -11.46 -19.47 3.13
C TYR A 627 -10.01 -19.92 3.11
N TRP A 628 -9.22 -19.54 2.11
CA TRP A 628 -7.80 -19.88 2.05
C TRP A 628 -7.08 -19.46 3.36
N PRO A 629 -6.15 -20.28 3.89
CA PRO A 629 -5.62 -21.54 3.35
C PRO A 629 -6.39 -22.80 3.79
N ARG A 630 -7.63 -22.70 4.28
CA ARG A 630 -8.40 -23.88 4.71
C ARG A 630 -8.65 -24.82 3.53
N THR A 631 -8.38 -26.10 3.72
CA THR A 631 -8.45 -27.12 2.67
C THR A 631 -9.86 -27.65 2.41
N ALA A 632 -10.70 -27.72 3.45
CA ALA A 632 -12.10 -28.18 3.37
C ALA A 632 -13.04 -27.27 4.17
N PRO A 633 -13.20 -25.99 3.77
CA PRO A 633 -14.17 -25.09 4.40
C PRO A 633 -15.61 -25.57 4.21
N ALA A 634 -16.44 -25.41 5.24
CA ALA A 634 -17.88 -25.58 5.12
C ALA A 634 -18.52 -24.35 4.45
N GLN A 635 -19.69 -24.55 3.81
CA GLN A 635 -20.47 -23.45 3.26
C GLN A 635 -20.83 -22.45 4.37
N PRO A 636 -20.64 -21.14 4.15
CA PRO A 636 -21.18 -20.15 5.06
C PRO A 636 -22.70 -20.11 5.01
N SER A 637 -23.32 -19.48 6.02
CA SER A 637 -24.69 -19.00 5.91
C SER A 637 -24.83 -18.15 4.64
N ALA A 638 -25.88 -18.41 3.85
CA ALA A 638 -26.15 -17.67 2.63
C ALA A 638 -26.22 -16.17 2.92
N ARG A 639 -25.46 -15.37 2.16
CA ARG A 639 -25.47 -13.91 2.24
C ARG A 639 -25.08 -13.29 0.91
N ILE A 640 -25.55 -12.05 0.69
CA ILE A 640 -25.12 -11.17 -0.40
C ILE A 640 -24.11 -10.16 0.19
N GLY A 641 -23.01 -9.93 -0.52
CA GLY A 641 -21.89 -9.07 -0.15
C GLY A 641 -20.71 -9.82 0.48
N ALA A 642 -19.66 -9.06 0.80
CA ALA A 642 -18.43 -9.52 1.45
C ALA A 642 -18.72 -10.42 2.66
N ILE A 643 -18.05 -11.55 2.76
CA ILE A 643 -18.28 -12.54 3.81
C ILE A 643 -17.36 -12.28 5.00
N GLU A 644 -16.07 -12.16 4.68
CA GLU A 644 -14.96 -11.88 5.57
C GLU A 644 -13.95 -11.02 4.82
N TRP A 645 -13.37 -10.03 5.48
CA TRP A 645 -12.32 -9.17 4.93
C TRP A 645 -11.41 -8.71 6.07
N ARG A 646 -10.20 -8.26 5.74
CA ARG A 646 -9.15 -7.86 6.70
C ARG A 646 -9.66 -6.92 7.79
N ASP A 647 -10.60 -6.05 7.43
CA ASP A 647 -11.12 -5.01 8.29
C ASP A 647 -12.45 -5.38 9.00
N LYS A 648 -12.89 -6.63 8.97
CA LYS A 648 -14.08 -7.10 9.72
C LYS A 648 -13.93 -6.91 11.23
N THR A 649 -12.69 -6.76 11.72
CA THR A 649 -12.34 -6.45 13.12
C THR A 649 -11.90 -5.01 13.35
N VAL A 650 -12.12 -4.08 12.40
CA VAL A 650 -11.82 -2.66 12.62
C VAL A 650 -12.79 -2.11 13.65
N ALA A 651 -12.38 -2.20 14.93
CA ALA A 651 -12.56 -1.06 15.80
C ALA A 651 -12.04 0.16 15.05
N ALA A 652 -12.84 1.24 15.01
CA ALA A 652 -12.58 2.46 14.25
C ALA A 652 -11.08 2.83 14.21
N PRO A 653 -10.55 3.34 13.08
CA PRO A 653 -9.16 3.74 12.98
C PRO A 653 -8.78 4.57 14.20
N CYS A 654 -7.67 4.19 14.84
CA CYS A 654 -7.24 4.78 16.09
C CYS A 654 -7.12 6.30 15.89
N ALA A 655 -7.93 7.10 16.60
CA ALA A 655 -8.00 8.56 16.43
C ALA A 655 -6.75 9.31 16.93
N VAL A 656 -5.65 8.59 17.20
CA VAL A 656 -4.36 9.13 17.63
C VAL A 656 -3.29 8.80 16.60
N ASN A 657 -2.76 9.84 15.97
CA ASN A 657 -1.71 9.74 14.97
C ASN A 657 -0.67 10.85 15.10
N ALA A 658 -0.83 11.77 16.05
CA ALA A 658 0.11 12.86 16.28
C ALA A 658 1.23 12.39 17.23
N PRO A 659 2.52 12.49 16.83
CA PRO A 659 3.63 12.12 17.70
C PRO A 659 3.71 13.07 18.89
N VAL A 660 3.84 12.52 20.10
CA VAL A 660 4.18 13.28 21.31
C VAL A 660 5.69 13.22 21.51
N HIS A 661 6.35 14.31 21.15
CA HIS A 661 7.79 14.50 21.29
C HIS A 661 8.17 14.68 22.76
N HIS A 662 9.24 14.00 23.17
CA HIS A 662 9.75 14.01 24.53
C HIS A 662 11.13 14.65 24.58
N ARG A 663 11.23 15.77 25.31
CA ARG A 663 12.51 16.41 25.61
C ARG A 663 12.74 16.43 27.11
N ARG A 664 13.99 16.41 27.53
CA ARG A 664 14.37 16.59 28.92
C ARG A 664 15.41 17.69 29.05
N ASN A 665 15.26 18.52 30.07
CA ASN A 665 16.29 19.48 30.46
C ASN A 665 17.27 18.78 31.41
N PRO A 666 18.54 18.52 31.00
CA PRO A 666 19.47 17.77 31.84
C PRO A 666 19.90 18.54 33.10
N THR A 667 19.73 19.86 33.13
CA THR A 667 20.08 20.72 34.27
C THR A 667 18.98 20.71 35.32
N SER A 668 17.73 20.98 34.93
CA SER A 668 16.60 21.01 35.86
C SER A 668 15.99 19.64 36.10
N GLY A 669 16.22 18.67 35.21
CA GLY A 669 15.56 17.37 35.20
C GLY A 669 14.11 17.39 34.73
N ASP A 670 13.59 18.53 34.26
CA ASP A 670 12.21 18.68 33.79
C ASP A 670 11.99 17.97 32.44
N HIS A 671 10.77 17.49 32.21
CA HIS A 671 10.36 16.76 31.01
C HIS A 671 9.28 17.54 30.25
N LEU A 672 9.47 17.68 28.94
CA LEU A 672 8.51 18.29 28.03
C LEU A 672 7.90 17.21 27.14
N PHE A 673 6.56 17.10 27.16
CA PHE A 673 5.77 16.28 26.24
C PHE A 673 4.89 17.19 25.37
N THR A 674 5.11 17.17 24.05
CA THR A 674 4.37 18.03 23.13
C THR A 674 4.08 17.36 21.79
N THR A 675 2.90 17.64 21.23
CA THR A 675 2.57 17.24 19.84
C THR A 675 3.18 18.16 18.79
N MET A 676 3.78 19.29 19.19
CA MET A 676 4.38 20.26 18.29
C MET A 676 5.89 20.06 18.21
N LEU A 677 6.38 19.59 17.07
CA LEU A 677 7.82 19.44 16.84
C LEU A 677 8.57 20.77 17.02
N SER A 678 7.98 21.88 16.55
CA SER A 678 8.57 23.22 16.70
C SER A 678 8.74 23.61 18.17
N GLU A 679 7.78 23.30 19.05
CA GLU A 679 7.90 23.59 20.49
C GLU A 679 9.03 22.76 21.12
N ALA A 680 9.14 21.47 20.75
CA ALA A 680 10.24 20.63 21.21
C ALA A 680 11.63 21.11 20.72
N GLU A 681 11.72 21.67 19.51
CA GLU A 681 12.95 22.25 18.96
C GLU A 681 13.28 23.60 19.61
N ASP A 682 12.29 24.47 19.78
CA ASP A 682 12.43 25.77 20.43
C ASP A 682 12.82 25.61 21.91
N ALA A 683 12.22 24.66 22.62
CA ALA A 683 12.57 24.36 24.00
C ALA A 683 14.01 23.87 24.17
N ALA A 684 14.53 23.10 23.20
CA ALA A 684 15.92 22.68 23.21
C ALA A 684 16.88 23.86 22.97
N ARG A 685 16.54 24.75 22.03
CA ARG A 685 17.35 25.91 21.65
C ARG A 685 17.35 27.00 22.72
N ASP A 686 16.18 27.34 23.25
CA ASP A 686 15.97 28.56 24.02
C ASP A 686 15.87 28.29 25.53
N TRP A 687 15.45 27.09 25.94
CA TRP A 687 15.09 26.77 27.33
C TRP A 687 15.83 25.57 27.92
N GLY A 688 16.85 25.06 27.23
CA GLY A 688 17.79 24.06 27.75
C GLY A 688 17.26 22.62 27.79
N TYR A 689 16.17 22.29 27.07
CA TYR A 689 15.66 20.92 26.93
C TYR A 689 16.48 20.10 25.91
N THR A 690 17.77 19.96 26.16
CA THR A 690 18.73 19.45 25.16
C THR A 690 18.70 17.93 24.98
N ASP A 691 18.22 17.17 25.97
CA ASP A 691 18.11 15.71 25.85
C ASP A 691 16.89 15.37 24.97
N ASN A 692 17.16 14.84 23.77
CA ASN A 692 16.11 14.33 22.88
C ASN A 692 15.80 12.87 23.19
N LEU A 693 14.61 12.59 23.72
CA LEU A 693 14.17 11.24 24.06
C LEU A 693 13.24 10.64 22.99
N GLY A 694 13.04 11.35 21.86
CA GLY A 694 12.28 10.87 20.72
C GLY A 694 10.78 11.07 20.85
N VAL A 695 9.99 10.12 20.36
CA VAL A 695 8.53 10.12 20.44
C VAL A 695 8.12 9.13 21.53
N ALA A 696 7.45 9.61 22.58
CA ALA A 696 7.07 8.78 23.73
C ALA A 696 5.81 7.94 23.46
N PHE A 697 4.86 8.48 22.70
CA PHE A 697 3.61 7.83 22.26
C PHE A 697 2.91 8.68 21.20
N LEU A 698 1.82 8.17 20.62
CA LEU A 698 0.94 8.92 19.72
C LEU A 698 -0.34 9.37 20.45
N ALA A 699 -0.72 10.63 20.26
CA ALA A 699 -1.94 11.22 20.82
C ALA A 699 -2.78 11.91 19.72
N SER A 700 -3.91 12.51 20.10
CA SER A 700 -4.73 13.31 19.19
C SER A 700 -4.60 14.78 19.52
N THR A 701 -4.41 15.60 18.49
CA THR A 701 -4.40 17.07 18.65
C THR A 701 -5.80 17.65 18.77
N THR A 702 -6.84 16.88 18.46
CA THR A 702 -8.24 17.31 18.50
C THR A 702 -9.08 16.39 19.38
N ALA A 703 -10.22 16.91 19.85
CA ALA A 703 -11.18 16.11 20.59
C ALA A 703 -11.85 15.08 19.67
N ALA A 704 -11.98 13.84 20.13
CA ALA A 704 -12.66 12.77 19.41
C ALA A 704 -13.41 11.85 20.38
N THR A 705 -14.42 11.15 19.88
CA THR A 705 -15.20 10.17 20.67
C THR A 705 -14.29 9.12 21.29
N GLY A 706 -14.41 8.93 22.61
CA GLY A 706 -13.58 7.99 23.37
C GLY A 706 -12.23 8.53 23.84
N LEU A 707 -11.90 9.79 23.53
CA LEU A 707 -10.74 10.49 24.06
C LEU A 707 -11.14 11.54 25.11
N SER A 708 -10.25 11.77 26.06
CA SER A 708 -10.34 12.81 27.09
C SER A 708 -9.12 13.73 27.00
N PRO A 709 -9.27 15.01 27.37
CA PRO A 709 -8.16 15.97 27.35
C PRO A 709 -7.09 15.60 28.37
N VAL A 710 -5.82 15.76 27.99
CA VAL A 710 -4.66 15.70 28.88
C VAL A 710 -4.18 17.13 29.09
N TYR A 711 -4.30 17.60 30.33
CA TYR A 711 -3.97 18.96 30.74
C TYR A 711 -2.47 19.08 31.01
N ARG A 712 -1.87 20.19 30.58
CA ARG A 712 -0.49 20.56 30.88
C ARG A 712 -0.48 21.70 31.89
N LEU A 713 0.22 21.49 33.00
CA LEU A 713 0.39 22.47 34.06
C LEU A 713 1.88 22.75 34.27
N TYR A 714 2.23 23.96 34.71
CA TYR A 714 3.59 24.33 35.06
C TYR A 714 3.67 24.88 36.49
N SER A 715 4.70 24.44 37.23
CA SER A 715 5.05 24.98 38.54
C SER A 715 6.31 25.84 38.44
N PRO A 716 6.21 27.17 38.58
CA PRO A 716 7.39 28.05 38.64
C PRO A 716 8.20 27.87 39.93
N THR A 717 7.64 27.21 40.95
CA THR A 717 8.33 26.98 42.24
C THR A 717 9.28 25.80 42.17
N VAL A 718 8.86 24.69 41.56
CA VAL A 718 9.71 23.49 41.41
C VAL A 718 10.31 23.33 40.02
N LEU A 719 10.00 24.26 39.10
CA LEU A 719 10.44 24.29 37.71
C LEU A 719 10.15 22.97 36.99
N GLU A 720 8.87 22.58 37.01
CA GLU A 720 8.40 21.31 36.45
C GLU A 720 7.09 21.49 35.67
N HIS A 721 6.99 20.80 34.54
CA HIS A 721 5.72 20.56 33.86
C HIS A 721 5.07 19.25 34.32
N PHE A 722 3.75 19.29 34.50
CA PHE A 722 2.95 18.15 34.91
C PHE A 722 1.78 17.93 33.96
N TRP A 723 1.51 16.68 33.63
CA TRP A 723 0.42 16.29 32.76
C TRP A 723 -0.53 15.32 33.47
N THR A 724 -1.83 15.57 33.27
CA THR A 724 -2.87 14.69 33.78
C THR A 724 -4.09 14.66 32.88
N ILE A 725 -4.69 13.47 32.74
CA ILE A 725 -5.98 13.27 32.08
C ILE A 725 -7.16 13.47 33.06
N ASP A 726 -6.87 13.50 34.37
CA ASP A 726 -7.87 13.61 35.43
C ASP A 726 -8.06 15.08 35.84
N ALA A 727 -9.26 15.61 35.58
CA ALA A 727 -9.61 16.98 35.93
C ALA A 727 -9.58 17.25 37.45
N ALA A 728 -9.85 16.25 38.29
CA ALA A 728 -9.74 16.39 39.74
C ALA A 728 -8.28 16.43 40.19
N GLU A 729 -7.40 15.63 39.58
CA GLU A 729 -5.96 15.69 39.82
C GLU A 729 -5.39 17.06 39.40
N LYS A 730 -5.82 17.58 38.25
CA LYS A 730 -5.50 18.94 37.80
C LYS A 730 -5.87 19.98 38.87
N GLN A 731 -7.11 19.93 39.37
CA GLN A 731 -7.59 20.88 40.38
C GLN A 731 -6.79 20.77 41.69
N SER A 732 -6.44 19.56 42.11
CA SER A 732 -5.60 19.34 43.29
C SER A 732 -4.16 19.82 43.09
N ALA A 733 -3.58 19.61 41.91
CA ALA A 733 -2.24 20.09 41.54
C ALA A 733 -2.14 21.62 41.67
N GLN A 734 -3.16 22.33 41.19
CA GLN A 734 -3.25 23.79 41.27
C GLN A 734 -3.47 24.27 42.71
N SER A 735 -4.35 23.62 43.47
CA SER A 735 -4.78 24.09 44.79
C SER A 735 -3.78 23.75 45.91
N ASN A 736 -3.10 22.61 45.79
CA ASN A 736 -2.34 22.02 46.91
C ASN A 736 -0.84 21.84 46.62
N TYR A 737 -0.43 21.79 45.35
CA TYR A 737 0.92 21.36 44.97
C TYR A 737 1.70 22.39 44.14
N GLY A 738 1.17 23.61 44.01
CA GLY A 738 1.92 24.75 43.46
C GLY A 738 2.06 24.77 41.93
N TYR A 739 1.31 23.95 41.19
CA TYR A 739 1.22 24.03 39.73
C TYR A 739 0.27 25.16 39.33
N THR A 740 0.72 26.40 39.50
CA THR A 740 -0.15 27.58 39.40
C THR A 740 -0.40 28.05 37.97
N GLN A 741 0.37 27.57 36.99
CA GLN A 741 0.19 27.92 35.58
C GLN A 741 -0.53 26.79 34.84
N ASP A 742 -1.73 27.08 34.35
CA ASP A 742 -2.51 26.17 33.50
C ASP A 742 -2.22 26.51 32.03
N GLU A 743 -1.49 25.65 31.35
CA GLU A 743 -1.09 25.84 29.96
C GLU A 743 -2.11 25.21 28.98
N GLY A 744 -3.23 24.70 29.51
CA GLY A 744 -4.34 24.20 28.73
C GLY A 744 -4.22 22.72 28.38
N ILE A 745 -4.86 22.33 27.26
CA ILE A 745 -4.90 20.94 26.79
C ILE A 745 -3.69 20.73 25.89
N GLY A 746 -2.77 19.84 26.29
CA GLY A 746 -1.62 19.48 25.48
C GLY A 746 -1.99 18.54 24.32
N PHE A 747 -2.85 17.56 24.60
CA PHE A 747 -3.35 16.58 23.64
C PHE A 747 -4.55 15.82 24.21
N HIS A 748 -5.16 14.92 23.42
CA HIS A 748 -6.23 14.04 23.84
C HIS A 748 -5.79 12.57 23.79
N ALA A 749 -6.17 11.79 24.80
CA ALA A 749 -5.81 10.38 24.95
C ALA A 749 -6.99 9.56 25.51
N ALA A 750 -6.91 8.23 25.50
CA ALA A 750 -7.98 7.36 25.96
C ALA A 750 -7.85 7.06 27.47
N THR A 751 -8.97 7.12 28.21
CA THR A 751 -9.01 6.74 29.64
C THR A 751 -9.13 5.22 29.83
N ALA A 752 -9.59 4.50 28.81
CA ALA A 752 -9.78 3.05 28.83
C ALA A 752 -8.89 2.35 27.80
N SER A 753 -8.52 1.10 28.09
CA SER A 753 -7.78 0.23 27.17
C SER A 753 -8.61 -0.13 25.94
N GLY A 754 -7.94 -0.49 24.84
CA GLY A 754 -8.59 -0.99 23.64
C GLY A 754 -7.57 -1.46 22.60
N PRO A 755 -8.04 -2.02 21.47
CA PRO A 755 -7.20 -2.78 20.53
C PRO A 755 -6.09 -1.96 19.85
N CYS A 756 -6.21 -0.63 19.87
CA CYS A 756 -5.32 0.35 19.26
C CYS A 756 -4.34 1.01 20.23
N TRP A 757 -4.43 0.73 21.53
CA TRP A 757 -3.82 1.54 22.55
C TRP A 757 -2.78 0.76 23.37
N VAL A 758 -1.67 1.40 23.66
CA VAL A 758 -0.71 0.95 24.67
C VAL A 758 -0.94 1.75 25.97
N PRO A 759 -0.71 1.13 27.14
CA PRO A 759 -0.75 1.86 28.40
C PRO A 759 0.41 2.86 28.49
N VAL A 760 0.12 4.07 28.97
CA VAL A 760 1.12 5.08 29.32
C VAL A 760 1.25 5.14 30.83
N TYR A 761 2.44 4.78 31.32
CA TYR A 761 2.78 4.78 32.74
C TYR A 761 3.37 6.11 33.13
N ARG A 762 2.97 6.67 34.28
CA ARG A 762 3.64 7.84 34.88
C ARG A 762 4.54 7.38 36.01
N LEU A 763 5.76 7.90 36.05
CA LEU A 763 6.71 7.67 37.12
C LEU A 763 7.07 8.99 37.79
N VAL A 764 7.29 8.95 39.10
CA VAL A 764 7.67 10.11 39.92
C VAL A 764 8.98 9.86 40.65
N HIS A 765 9.89 10.84 40.63
CA HIS A 765 11.08 10.87 41.45
C HIS A 765 10.91 11.89 42.57
N ALA A 766 10.45 11.42 43.73
CA ALA A 766 10.03 12.28 44.84
C ALA A 766 11.14 13.22 45.34
N ALA A 767 12.41 12.77 45.34
CA ALA A 767 13.54 13.57 45.82
C ALA A 767 13.81 14.81 44.96
N THR A 768 13.47 14.77 43.67
CA THR A 768 13.67 15.90 42.74
C THR A 768 12.36 16.53 42.29
N SER A 769 11.21 16.04 42.75
CA SER A 769 9.88 16.46 42.28
C SER A 769 9.81 16.46 40.74
N ARG A 770 10.06 15.30 40.12
CA ARG A 770 10.01 15.13 38.67
C ARG A 770 9.09 13.98 38.27
N HIS A 771 8.30 14.20 37.22
CA HIS A 771 7.49 13.19 36.58
C HIS A 771 7.98 12.90 35.15
N THR A 772 7.78 11.66 34.72
CA THR A 772 7.95 11.28 33.31
C THR A 772 6.89 10.26 32.93
N PHE A 773 6.68 10.09 31.62
CA PHE A 773 5.86 9.04 31.04
C PHE A 773 6.69 8.06 30.24
N THR A 774 6.25 6.81 30.22
CA THR A 774 6.77 5.81 29.29
C THR A 774 5.68 4.83 28.89
N THR A 775 5.78 4.30 27.68
CA THR A 775 5.03 3.13 27.21
C THR A 775 5.86 1.84 27.29
N SER A 776 7.18 1.96 27.52
CA SER A 776 8.13 0.85 27.56
C SER A 776 8.16 0.21 28.94
N GLN A 777 7.85 -1.09 28.99
CA GLN A 777 7.98 -1.87 30.23
C GLN A 777 9.44 -1.95 30.71
N ALA A 778 10.39 -1.99 29.79
CA ALA A 778 11.81 -2.05 30.11
C ALA A 778 12.33 -0.73 30.71
N GLU A 779 11.92 0.41 30.13
CA GLU A 779 12.27 1.72 30.66
C GLU A 779 11.64 1.94 32.04
N ARG A 780 10.36 1.59 32.20
CA ARG A 780 9.67 1.61 33.51
C ARG A 780 10.44 0.80 34.55
N ALA A 781 10.85 -0.42 34.22
CA ALA A 781 11.64 -1.26 35.15
C ALA A 781 13.00 -0.63 35.48
N SER A 782 13.68 -0.03 34.49
CA SER A 782 14.96 0.67 34.67
C SER A 782 14.83 1.89 35.58
N LEU A 783 13.80 2.73 35.36
CA LEU A 783 13.52 3.90 36.19
C LEU A 783 13.18 3.51 37.63
N VAL A 784 12.37 2.46 37.83
CA VAL A 784 12.08 1.93 39.18
C VAL A 784 13.35 1.45 39.87
N ALA A 785 14.22 0.72 39.17
CA ALA A 785 15.52 0.33 39.70
C ALA A 785 16.42 1.55 40.01
N GLY A 786 16.24 2.64 39.27
CA GLY A 786 16.91 3.93 39.46
C GLY A 786 16.29 4.84 40.54
N GLY A 787 15.35 4.35 41.35
CA GLY A 787 14.76 5.08 42.47
C GLY A 787 13.49 5.88 42.16
N TRP A 788 12.91 5.71 40.97
CA TRP A 788 11.61 6.26 40.63
C TRP A 788 10.47 5.42 41.23
N THR A 789 9.40 6.07 41.65
CA THR A 789 8.15 5.40 42.04
C THR A 789 7.21 5.37 40.85
N ASP A 790 6.68 4.20 40.57
CA ASP A 790 5.71 4.00 39.50
C ASP A 790 4.29 4.28 39.98
N GLU A 791 3.63 5.27 39.36
CA GLU A 791 2.28 5.69 39.69
C GLU A 791 1.20 4.98 38.85
N GLY A 792 1.60 4.00 38.04
CA GLY A 792 0.72 3.17 37.23
C GLY A 792 0.26 3.85 35.92
N ILE A 793 -0.75 3.25 35.31
CA ILE A 793 -1.31 3.69 34.02
C ILE A 793 -2.15 4.94 34.26
N LYS A 794 -1.81 6.04 33.60
CA LYS A 794 -2.61 7.28 33.68
C LYS A 794 -3.57 7.41 32.51
N PHE A 795 -3.17 6.95 31.34
CA PHE A 795 -4.02 6.92 30.15
C PHE A 795 -3.48 5.89 29.16
N HIS A 796 -4.22 5.68 28.08
CA HIS A 796 -3.86 4.84 26.97
C HIS A 796 -3.66 5.70 25.72
N ALA A 797 -2.61 5.43 24.97
CA ALA A 797 -2.20 6.21 23.81
C ALA A 797 -1.82 5.27 22.65
N GLY A 798 -1.61 5.81 21.45
CA GLY A 798 -1.11 5.01 20.34
C GLY A 798 0.34 4.63 20.61
N ALA A 799 0.74 3.43 20.19
CA ALA A 799 2.11 2.98 20.36
C ALA A 799 3.08 3.99 19.71
N PRO A 800 4.13 4.46 20.40
CA PRO A 800 5.19 5.18 19.73
C PRO A 800 5.76 4.29 18.62
N GLN A 801 5.95 4.87 17.43
CA GLN A 801 6.45 4.13 16.27
C GLN A 801 7.90 3.69 16.45
#